data_AF-A0A9E3R1Y7-F1
#
_entry.id   AF-A0A9E3R1Y7-F1
#
_cell.length_a   1.000
_cell.length_b   1.000
_cell.length_c   1.000
_cell.angle_alpha   90.00
_cell.angle_beta   90.00
_cell.angle_gamma   90.00
#
_symmetry.space_group_name_H-M   'P 1'
#
loop_
_entity.id
_entity.type
_entity.pdbx_description
1 polymer ?
#
loop_
_entity_poly.entity_id
_entity_poly.type
_entity_poly.pdbx_seq_one_letter_code
_entity_poly.pdbx_strand_id
1 'polypeptide(L)'
;MRIALTHNLRLSDSEEEAEFDTQETVDALAKAIERLGHRLERIEVSGPASRTVARLEAFSPDLIFNTAEGRRGRFREAFFPALFEELGFPYTGSDAYALAVTLDKQLTKLILREHGIRTPGWQFVERAQDLNAEALHFPVIVKPNFEGSSKGISQDSVAEDVAALKAKVAQALERYPAGVLVEEYISGKDLTVPFLANVDNDFGGVLAPVEYVFDAKVQQGRRYQIYDYELKTALDQAVKVRAPAQIDREMAERLRQTAQRIFHVLDCKDLGRIDFRLSDAGVPYFLEINALPSLEPGAGIYAAAELEGLHSDAVIDAVLTSAARRAKVKESPKSKSRPTRRGPLHVGFTFNVKRIKPTMDSAEDREAEYDSPSTLQAIREAIASHGHEVIDLEATPELPTILSSAPVDLVFNIAEGFRGRNRESQVPALLELLDIPYTGSDPATLSLALDKALAKKIVRQAGIHTPNFQLMTTGKERLDKQFERWPLMVKPVAEGSSKGVLKKSVVATEAELREVVREMVGKYQQPALIEEFVGGREFTVGLLGERRPRVLAPMEICFLDKSDPTPVYRFEDKLEANDRIRYEAPARLDPGQMERLKSAARGAFMALSARDVARIDFRMDDRGRFYFLECNPLPGLTPGWSDLVLIAQAEGMDYRTLIGEILAGAIRRYKEREARKASREDSRALRFEEPPPMPNGGVEAKA
;
A
#
# COMPACT_ATOMS: atom_id res chain seq x y z
N MET A 1 -6.43 17.99 1.35
CA MET A 1 -5.14 17.31 1.07
C MET A 1 -5.23 15.86 1.52
N ARG A 2 -4.51 14.96 0.85
CA ARG A 2 -4.12 13.64 1.35
C ARG A 2 -2.94 13.84 2.30
N ILE A 3 -3.16 13.58 3.57
CA ILE A 3 -2.15 13.75 4.62
C ILE A 3 -1.66 12.38 5.08
N ALA A 4 -0.35 12.16 5.04
CA ALA A 4 0.26 11.03 5.71
C ALA A 4 0.71 11.47 7.10
N LEU A 5 0.22 10.85 8.17
CA LEU A 5 0.72 11.06 9.53
C LEU A 5 1.80 10.02 9.84
N THR A 6 3.06 10.41 9.71
CA THR A 6 4.21 9.57 10.05
C THR A 6 4.52 9.68 11.53
N HIS A 7 4.58 8.55 12.23
CA HIS A 7 4.77 8.50 13.68
C HIS A 7 5.56 7.25 14.13
N ASN A 8 6.25 7.37 15.25
CA ASN A 8 6.80 6.25 16.01
C ASN A 8 5.88 6.01 17.22
N LEU A 9 5.40 4.78 17.40
CA LEU A 9 4.53 4.46 18.54
C LEU A 9 5.38 4.03 19.74
N ARG A 10 5.16 4.66 20.89
CA ARG A 10 5.71 4.21 22.18
C ARG A 10 4.97 2.95 22.63
N LEU A 11 5.70 1.84 22.75
CA LEU A 11 5.15 0.53 23.14
C LEU A 11 5.51 0.14 24.57
N SER A 12 6.51 0.81 25.15
CA SER A 12 7.03 0.57 26.48
C SER A 12 7.35 1.87 27.23
N ASP A 13 7.52 1.77 28.54
CA ASP A 13 8.03 2.87 29.39
C ASP A 13 9.56 2.92 29.44
N SER A 14 10.23 2.30 28.47
CA SER A 14 11.68 2.34 28.39
C SER A 14 12.17 3.75 28.03
N GLU A 15 13.34 4.11 28.57
CA GLU A 15 13.98 5.39 28.24
C GLU A 15 14.35 5.51 26.77
N GLU A 16 14.50 4.39 26.05
CA GLU A 16 14.75 4.41 24.60
C GLU A 16 13.56 4.96 23.81
N GLU A 17 12.33 4.62 24.23
CA GLU A 17 11.09 5.00 23.55
C GLU A 17 10.43 6.27 24.12
N ALA A 18 11.06 6.95 25.08
CA ALA A 18 10.48 8.12 25.76
C ALA A 18 10.31 9.38 24.88
N GLU A 19 10.85 9.39 23.66
CA GLU A 19 10.63 10.44 22.66
C GLU A 19 9.51 10.10 21.66
N PHE A 20 9.01 8.85 21.65
CA PHE A 20 7.95 8.42 20.73
C PHE A 20 6.55 8.79 21.24
N ASP A 21 5.64 8.99 20.29
CA ASP A 21 4.26 9.36 20.59
C ASP A 21 3.49 8.20 21.24
N THR A 22 2.64 8.52 22.21
CA THR A 22 1.65 7.58 22.74
C THR A 22 0.53 7.33 21.73
N GLN A 23 -0.14 6.18 21.86
CA GLN A 23 -1.31 5.87 21.02
C GLN A 23 -2.40 6.96 21.11
N GLU A 24 -2.59 7.53 22.30
CA GLU A 24 -3.51 8.63 22.54
C GLU A 24 -3.14 9.90 21.76
N THR A 25 -1.85 10.26 21.75
CA THR A 25 -1.33 11.41 20.99
C THR A 25 -1.54 11.23 19.49
N VAL A 26 -1.18 10.06 18.95
CA VAL A 26 -1.39 9.73 17.52
C VAL A 26 -2.89 9.77 17.17
N ASP A 27 -3.75 9.27 18.05
CA ASP A 27 -5.21 9.31 17.86
C ASP A 27 -5.78 10.73 17.92
N ALA A 28 -5.28 11.58 18.81
CA ALA A 28 -5.69 12.97 18.93
C ALA A 28 -5.32 13.76 17.66
N LEU A 29 -4.07 13.63 17.19
CA LEU A 29 -3.58 14.24 15.95
C LEU A 29 -4.38 13.76 14.75
N ALA A 30 -4.58 12.45 14.62
CA ALA A 30 -5.35 11.88 13.52
C ALA A 30 -6.77 12.43 13.46
N LYS A 31 -7.48 12.46 14.60
CA LYS A 31 -8.84 13.01 14.68
C LYS A 31 -8.86 14.50 14.36
N ALA A 32 -7.87 15.27 14.78
CA ALA A 32 -7.78 16.69 14.45
C ALA A 32 -7.62 16.90 12.93
N ILE A 33 -6.69 16.19 12.29
CA ILE A 33 -6.47 16.26 10.83
C ILE A 33 -7.74 15.86 10.06
N GLU A 34 -8.45 14.82 10.51
CA GLU A 34 -9.72 14.39 9.92
C GLU A 34 -10.84 15.42 10.10
N ARG A 35 -10.98 16.03 11.29
CA ARG A 35 -11.96 17.10 11.57
C ARG A 35 -11.72 18.35 10.73
N LEU A 36 -10.45 18.67 10.42
CA LEU A 36 -10.08 19.73 9.47
C LEU A 36 -10.45 19.41 8.02
N GLY A 37 -10.93 18.18 7.75
CA GLY A 37 -11.46 17.77 6.45
C GLY A 37 -10.40 17.23 5.50
N HIS A 38 -9.28 16.74 6.03
CA HIS A 38 -8.24 16.08 5.25
C HIS A 38 -8.43 14.57 5.19
N ARG A 39 -7.99 13.95 4.09
CA ARG A 39 -7.95 12.49 3.98
C ARG A 39 -6.66 12.02 4.62
N LEU A 40 -6.75 11.23 5.68
CA LEU A 40 -5.60 10.80 6.45
C LEU A 40 -5.21 9.34 6.16
N GLU A 41 -3.92 9.07 6.09
CA GLU A 41 -3.36 7.74 6.34
C GLU A 41 -2.32 7.82 7.47
N ARG A 42 -2.41 6.92 8.44
CA ARG A 42 -1.42 6.81 9.53
C ARG A 42 -0.31 5.85 9.11
N ILE A 43 0.92 6.33 9.07
CA ILE A 43 2.09 5.55 8.68
C ILE A 43 3.02 5.39 9.89
N GLU A 44 2.92 4.24 10.56
CA GLU A 44 3.87 3.86 11.61
C GLU A 44 5.22 3.52 10.98
N VAL A 45 6.29 4.17 11.45
CA VAL A 45 7.63 4.08 10.83
C VAL A 45 8.62 3.19 11.59
N SER A 46 8.16 2.50 12.64
CA SER A 46 8.95 1.60 13.50
C SER A 46 9.64 0.43 12.75
N GLY A 47 9.18 0.10 11.55
CA GLY A 47 9.72 -0.97 10.71
C GLY A 47 10.94 -0.56 9.87
N PRO A 48 11.39 -1.43 8.94
CA PRO A 48 12.42 -1.07 7.98
C PRO A 48 12.01 0.15 7.16
N ALA A 49 12.95 1.07 6.89
CA ALA A 49 12.69 2.29 6.11
C ALA A 49 12.04 1.99 4.74
N SER A 50 12.39 0.88 4.09
CA SER A 50 11.77 0.43 2.84
C SER A 50 10.25 0.22 2.94
N ARG A 51 9.74 -0.18 4.10
CA ARG A 51 8.29 -0.29 4.34
C ARG A 51 7.65 1.10 4.39
N THR A 52 8.29 2.05 5.06
CA THR A 52 7.81 3.44 5.12
C THR A 52 7.80 4.06 3.73
N VAL A 53 8.88 3.88 2.94
CA VAL A 53 8.97 4.33 1.54
C VAL A 53 7.81 3.76 0.73
N ALA A 54 7.63 2.43 0.74
CA ALA A 54 6.59 1.78 -0.04
C ALA A 54 5.18 2.30 0.35
N ARG A 55 4.94 2.56 1.64
CA ARG A 55 3.66 3.11 2.12
C ARG A 55 3.45 4.57 1.73
N LEU A 56 4.50 5.39 1.74
CA LEU A 56 4.42 6.79 1.31
C LEU A 56 4.20 6.89 -0.20
N GLU A 57 4.93 6.11 -1.00
CA GLU A 57 4.71 6.03 -2.45
C GLU A 57 3.31 5.50 -2.78
N ALA A 58 2.84 4.50 -2.03
CA ALA A 58 1.50 3.95 -2.16
C ALA A 58 0.41 4.98 -1.86
N PHE A 59 0.56 5.69 -0.75
CA PHE A 59 -0.40 6.69 -0.33
C PHE A 59 -0.24 8.01 -1.08
N SER A 60 0.88 8.26 -1.77
CA SER A 60 1.19 9.49 -2.53
C SER A 60 0.59 10.74 -1.86
N PRO A 61 1.00 11.07 -0.62
CA PRO A 61 0.43 12.19 0.11
C PRO A 61 0.69 13.52 -0.62
N ASP A 62 -0.25 14.45 -0.50
CA ASP A 62 -0.02 15.85 -0.91
C ASP A 62 0.94 16.53 0.07
N LEU A 63 0.91 16.10 1.35
CA LEU A 63 1.73 16.60 2.44
C LEU A 63 1.85 15.53 3.53
N ILE A 64 3.04 15.37 4.09
CA ILE A 64 3.30 14.50 5.25
C ILE A 64 3.22 15.37 6.52
N PHE A 65 2.35 15.00 7.46
CA PHE A 65 2.40 15.52 8.82
C PHE A 65 3.36 14.63 9.63
N ASN A 66 4.56 15.11 9.90
CA ASN A 66 5.60 14.32 10.54
C ASN A 66 5.67 14.57 12.05
N THR A 67 5.52 13.49 12.82
CA THR A 67 5.99 13.40 14.22
C THR A 67 7.02 12.29 14.42
N ALA A 68 7.39 11.61 13.33
CA ALA A 68 8.33 10.51 13.36
C ALA A 68 9.79 10.95 13.40
N GLU A 69 10.60 10.16 14.10
CA GLU A 69 12.05 10.29 14.21
C GLU A 69 12.76 8.93 14.05
N GLY A 70 14.02 8.95 13.62
CA GLY A 70 14.86 7.77 13.53
C GLY A 70 15.15 7.15 14.90
N ARG A 71 15.63 5.90 14.91
CA ARG A 71 15.91 5.15 16.15
C ARG A 71 17.38 5.19 16.61
N ARG A 72 18.30 5.64 15.76
CA ARG A 72 19.74 5.47 15.99
C ARG A 72 20.55 6.66 15.52
N GLY A 73 21.62 6.93 16.27
CA GLY A 73 22.64 7.92 15.91
C GLY A 73 22.25 9.37 16.22
N ARG A 74 23.23 10.25 16.03
CA ARG A 74 23.14 11.68 16.35
C ARG A 74 22.28 12.53 15.39
N PHE A 75 21.78 11.92 14.31
CA PHE A 75 20.96 12.58 13.28
C PHE A 75 19.56 11.96 13.18
N ARG A 76 19.06 11.37 14.27
CA ARG A 76 17.85 10.55 14.23
C ARG A 76 16.61 11.36 13.84
N GLU A 77 16.45 12.57 14.37
CA GLU A 77 15.35 13.46 14.01
C GLU A 77 15.39 13.87 12.52
N ALA A 78 16.59 13.99 11.95
CA ALA A 78 16.79 14.37 10.55
C ALA A 78 16.49 13.23 9.54
N PHE A 79 16.41 11.97 10.00
CA PHE A 79 16.34 10.80 9.12
C PHE A 79 15.11 10.82 8.21
N PHE A 80 13.91 11.01 8.78
CA PHE A 80 12.67 10.98 8.02
C PHE A 80 12.48 12.21 7.13
N PRO A 81 12.75 13.44 7.59
CA PRO A 81 12.80 14.62 6.73
C PRO A 81 13.73 14.46 5.52
N ALA A 82 14.96 13.94 5.71
CA ALA A 82 15.87 13.67 4.61
C ALA A 82 15.30 12.63 3.63
N LEU A 83 14.61 11.60 4.15
CA LEU A 83 13.93 10.61 3.32
C LEU A 83 12.77 11.22 2.53
N PHE A 84 11.98 12.12 3.13
CA PHE A 84 10.86 12.76 2.45
C PHE A 84 11.34 13.70 1.33
N GLU A 85 12.45 14.39 1.53
CA GLU A 85 13.12 15.21 0.51
C GLU A 85 13.57 14.37 -0.67
N GLU A 86 14.25 13.25 -0.41
CA GLU A 86 14.70 12.32 -1.47
C GLU A 86 13.52 11.76 -2.27
N LEU A 87 12.39 11.48 -1.61
CA LEU A 87 11.17 11.01 -2.26
C LEU A 87 10.35 12.13 -2.94
N GLY A 88 10.71 13.40 -2.73
CA GLY A 88 9.99 14.55 -3.28
C GLY A 88 8.62 14.82 -2.63
N PHE A 89 8.37 14.31 -1.42
CA PHE A 89 7.13 14.58 -0.69
C PHE A 89 7.25 15.84 0.18
N PRO A 90 6.33 16.81 0.05
CA PRO A 90 6.20 17.89 1.03
C PRO A 90 5.92 17.35 2.42
N TYR A 91 6.47 17.99 3.46
CA TYR A 91 6.24 17.60 4.85
C TYR A 91 6.18 18.82 5.79
N THR A 92 5.57 18.63 6.97
CA THR A 92 5.52 19.60 8.06
C THR A 92 6.77 19.56 8.92
N GLY A 93 7.12 20.71 9.49
CA GLY A 93 8.27 20.88 10.39
C GLY A 93 9.53 21.31 9.65
N SER A 94 10.60 21.41 10.42
CA SER A 94 11.95 21.76 9.96
C SER A 94 12.58 20.70 9.05
N ASP A 95 13.53 21.13 8.22
CA ASP A 95 14.26 20.23 7.34
C ASP A 95 15.34 19.40 8.06
N ALA A 96 15.93 18.46 7.32
CA ALA A 96 16.93 17.55 7.86
C ALA A 96 18.16 18.28 8.42
N TYR A 97 18.55 19.41 7.83
CA TYR A 97 19.69 20.20 8.29
C TYR A 97 19.37 20.89 9.62
N ALA A 98 18.24 21.60 9.68
CA ALA A 98 17.79 22.26 10.89
C ALA A 98 17.64 21.26 12.05
N LEU A 99 17.01 20.10 11.82
CA LEU A 99 16.85 19.08 12.85
C LEU A 99 18.17 18.45 13.31
N ALA A 100 19.11 18.23 12.40
CA ALA A 100 20.46 17.79 12.73
C ALA A 100 21.20 18.79 13.63
N VAL A 101 21.05 20.09 13.35
CA VAL A 101 21.67 21.16 14.14
C VAL A 101 21.00 21.29 15.51
N THR A 102 19.65 21.32 15.56
CA THR A 102 18.90 21.58 16.79
C THR A 102 18.99 20.45 17.81
N LEU A 103 19.18 19.20 17.34
CA LEU A 103 19.41 18.05 18.21
C LEU A 103 20.80 18.10 18.88
N ASP A 104 21.78 18.73 18.25
CA ASP A 104 23.12 18.93 18.79
C ASP A 104 23.17 20.20 19.66
N LYS A 105 23.04 20.02 20.98
CA LYS A 105 23.03 21.13 21.94
C LYS A 105 24.31 21.96 21.88
N GLN A 106 25.47 21.32 21.76
CA GLN A 106 26.76 21.98 21.61
C GLN A 106 26.78 22.88 20.36
N LEU A 107 26.43 22.31 19.20
CA LEU A 107 26.46 23.03 17.93
C LEU A 107 25.46 24.19 17.93
N THR A 108 24.24 23.95 18.41
CA THR A 108 23.21 24.99 18.57
C THR A 108 23.73 26.14 19.44
N LYS A 109 24.34 25.85 20.59
CA LYS A 109 24.91 26.89 21.45
C LYS A 109 26.03 27.69 20.79
N LEU A 110 26.91 27.04 20.03
CA LEU A 110 27.96 27.72 19.28
C LEU A 110 27.37 28.71 18.26
N ILE A 111 26.40 28.28 17.47
CA ILE A 111 25.72 29.13 16.47
C ILE A 111 25.01 30.30 17.16
N LEU A 112 24.27 30.04 18.22
CA LEU A 112 23.47 31.05 18.90
C LEU A 112 24.32 32.08 19.67
N ARG A 113 25.47 31.65 20.22
CA ARG A 113 26.42 32.55 20.90
C ARG A 113 27.01 33.59 19.94
N GLU A 114 27.35 33.19 18.72
CA GLU A 114 27.81 34.11 17.65
C GLU A 114 26.72 35.17 17.30
N HIS A 115 25.44 34.82 17.50
CA HIS A 115 24.32 35.72 17.32
C HIS A 115 23.93 36.47 18.60
N GLY A 116 24.78 36.46 19.64
CA GLY A 116 24.55 37.20 20.88
C GLY A 116 23.43 36.65 21.75
N ILE A 117 22.98 35.41 21.50
CA ILE A 117 22.02 34.72 22.37
C ILE A 117 22.77 34.18 23.58
N ARG A 118 22.25 34.49 24.77
CA ARG A 118 22.86 34.07 26.03
C ARG A 118 22.52 32.61 26.33
N THR A 119 23.54 31.82 26.65
CA THR A 119 23.44 30.43 27.07
C THR A 119 24.28 30.24 28.35
N PRO A 120 24.00 29.25 29.22
CA PRO A 120 24.88 28.94 30.35
C PRO A 120 26.27 28.56 29.85
N GLY A 121 27.33 28.95 30.57
CA GLY A 121 28.70 28.53 30.25
C GLY A 121 28.79 27.02 30.17
N TRP A 122 29.56 26.49 29.22
CA TRP A 122 29.54 25.06 28.94
C TRP A 122 30.87 24.49 28.45
N GLN A 123 31.02 23.18 28.60
CA GLN A 123 32.07 22.38 27.98
C GLN A 123 31.45 21.09 27.40
N PHE A 124 31.72 20.81 26.12
CA PHE A 124 31.39 19.52 25.51
C PHE A 124 32.54 18.54 25.70
N VAL A 125 32.20 17.32 26.10
CA VAL A 125 33.16 16.29 26.49
C VAL A 125 32.80 14.98 25.80
N GLU A 126 33.70 14.47 24.97
CA GLU A 126 33.58 13.14 24.32
C GLU A 126 34.38 12.07 25.06
N ARG A 127 35.47 12.47 25.74
CA ARG A 127 36.30 11.59 26.55
C ARG A 127 36.54 12.24 27.89
N ALA A 128 36.44 11.47 28.98
CA ALA A 128 36.55 12.01 30.34
C ALA A 128 37.86 12.78 30.60
N GLN A 129 38.95 12.43 29.90
CA GLN A 129 40.24 13.12 29.97
C GLN A 129 40.24 14.54 29.36
N ASP A 130 39.29 14.83 28.47
CA ASP A 130 39.18 16.13 27.80
C ASP A 130 38.45 17.17 28.70
N LEU A 131 37.87 16.73 29.83
CA LEU A 131 37.20 17.59 30.79
C LEU A 131 38.19 18.54 31.49
N ASN A 132 37.94 19.85 31.39
CA ASN A 132 38.69 20.88 32.10
C ASN A 132 37.86 21.39 33.27
N ALA A 133 37.77 20.57 34.33
CA ALA A 133 36.91 20.83 35.47
C ALA A 133 37.28 22.11 36.25
N GLU A 134 38.53 22.58 36.18
CA GLU A 134 39.00 23.77 36.89
C GLU A 134 38.54 25.08 36.24
N ALA A 135 38.09 25.04 34.98
CA ALA A 135 37.60 26.20 34.24
C ALA A 135 36.08 26.43 34.39
N LEU A 136 35.39 25.63 35.21
CA LEU A 136 33.94 25.65 35.36
C LEU A 136 33.50 26.32 36.67
N HIS A 137 32.36 27.01 36.63
CA HIS A 137 31.73 27.56 37.82
C HIS A 137 30.68 26.59 38.36
N PHE A 138 30.88 26.11 39.59
CA PHE A 138 29.98 25.18 40.26
C PHE A 138 28.81 25.91 40.95
N PRO A 139 27.62 25.28 41.04
CA PRO A 139 27.30 23.93 40.56
C PRO A 139 27.17 23.84 39.03
N VAL A 140 27.43 22.66 38.47
CA VAL A 140 27.28 22.35 37.04
C VAL A 140 26.34 21.17 36.84
N ILE A 141 25.65 21.12 35.70
CA ILE A 141 24.80 20.01 35.28
C ILE A 141 25.43 19.26 34.11
N VAL A 142 25.48 17.93 34.19
CA VAL A 142 25.92 17.03 33.12
C VAL A 142 24.69 16.51 32.40
N LYS A 143 24.58 16.76 31.09
CA LYS A 143 23.47 16.27 30.27
C LYS A 143 23.96 15.64 28.96
N PRO A 144 23.25 14.66 28.40
CA PRO A 144 23.60 14.13 27.09
C PRO A 144 23.44 15.20 26.00
N ASN A 145 24.37 15.22 25.03
CA ASN A 145 24.33 16.26 24.00
C ASN A 145 23.16 16.08 23.02
N PHE A 146 22.91 14.85 22.59
CA PHE A 146 21.98 14.51 21.50
C PHE A 146 20.62 13.94 21.97
N GLU A 147 20.30 13.98 23.25
CA GLU A 147 19.05 13.37 23.77
C GLU A 147 18.01 14.43 24.13
N GLY A 148 16.74 14.19 23.81
CA GLY A 148 15.58 14.98 24.21
C GLY A 148 14.87 14.39 25.43
N SER A 149 13.64 14.86 25.70
CA SER A 149 12.75 14.36 26.79
C SER A 149 13.42 14.22 28.17
N SER A 150 14.43 15.05 28.47
CA SER A 150 15.25 14.97 29.69
C SER A 150 15.93 13.62 29.94
N LYS A 151 16.11 12.78 28.91
CA LYS A 151 16.87 11.52 29.02
C LYS A 151 18.26 11.79 29.59
N GLY A 152 18.69 10.97 30.55
CA GLY A 152 19.96 11.14 31.26
C GLY A 152 20.03 12.34 32.22
N ILE A 153 18.94 13.09 32.43
CA ILE A 153 18.88 14.19 33.40
C ILE A 153 18.09 13.73 34.63
N SER A 154 18.71 13.91 35.80
CA SER A 154 18.14 13.62 37.12
C SER A 154 18.70 14.60 38.16
N GLN A 155 18.22 14.52 39.41
CA GLN A 155 18.83 15.22 40.54
C GLN A 155 20.34 14.91 40.71
N ASP A 156 20.76 13.71 40.32
CA ASP A 156 22.17 13.29 40.37
C ASP A 156 22.99 13.83 39.20
N SER A 157 22.37 14.45 38.19
CA SER A 157 23.10 15.06 37.06
C SER A 157 23.84 16.34 37.45
N VAL A 158 23.56 16.92 38.62
CA VAL A 158 24.21 18.15 39.10
C VAL A 158 25.41 17.81 39.99
N ALA A 159 26.56 18.38 39.67
CA ALA A 159 27.79 18.29 40.45
C ALA A 159 28.07 19.62 41.16
N GLU A 160 28.48 19.55 42.42
CA GLU A 160 28.87 20.72 43.22
C GLU A 160 30.39 20.89 43.34
N ASP A 161 31.15 19.86 42.98
CA ASP A 161 32.61 19.88 43.02
C ASP A 161 33.23 19.06 41.88
N VAL A 162 34.54 19.22 41.70
CA VAL A 162 35.33 18.60 40.63
C VAL A 162 35.32 17.07 40.71
N ALA A 163 35.32 16.49 41.92
CA ALA A 163 35.37 15.04 42.09
C ALA A 163 34.03 14.41 41.66
N ALA A 164 32.92 14.98 42.12
CA ALA A 164 31.57 14.59 41.72
C ALA A 164 31.38 14.75 40.20
N LEU A 165 31.87 15.86 39.62
CA LEU A 165 31.77 16.09 38.18
C LEU A 165 32.50 15.01 37.37
N LYS A 166 33.76 14.69 37.72
CA LYS A 166 34.53 13.67 37.01
C LYS A 166 33.82 12.31 37.03
N ALA A 167 33.27 11.92 38.17
CA ALA A 167 32.52 10.67 38.31
C ALA A 167 31.25 10.67 37.42
N LYS A 168 30.47 11.76 37.46
CA LYS A 168 29.24 11.90 36.68
C LYS A 168 29.49 11.93 35.18
N VAL A 169 30.55 12.62 34.73
CA VAL A 169 30.96 12.63 33.31
C VAL A 169 31.37 11.23 32.85
N ALA A 170 32.15 10.50 33.64
CA ALA A 170 32.54 9.13 33.30
C ALA A 170 31.30 8.22 33.16
N GLN A 171 30.40 8.25 34.14
CA GLN A 171 29.15 7.48 34.11
C GLN A 171 28.25 7.87 32.93
N ALA A 172 28.11 9.17 32.66
CA ALA A 172 27.28 9.65 31.57
C ALA A 172 27.87 9.27 30.20
N LEU A 173 29.19 9.26 30.03
CA LEU A 173 29.85 8.82 28.79
C LEU A 173 29.76 7.31 28.55
N GLU A 174 29.73 6.49 29.60
CA GLU A 174 29.45 5.05 29.46
C GLU A 174 28.06 4.81 28.85
N ARG A 175 27.08 5.66 29.21
CA ARG A 175 25.70 5.55 28.74
C ARG A 175 25.46 6.27 27.41
N TYR A 176 26.08 7.43 27.21
CA TYR A 176 25.91 8.32 26.07
C TYR A 176 27.26 8.57 25.40
N PRO A 177 27.77 7.59 24.63
CA PRO A 177 29.12 7.64 24.07
C PRO A 177 29.31 8.70 22.99
N ALA A 178 28.22 9.31 22.50
CA ALA A 178 28.26 10.42 21.55
C ALA A 178 28.71 11.75 22.19
N GLY A 179 28.86 11.79 23.52
CA GLY A 179 29.36 12.95 24.25
C GLY A 179 28.30 13.62 25.13
N VAL A 180 28.80 14.32 26.14
CA VAL A 180 28.00 15.00 27.16
C VAL A 180 28.34 16.49 27.20
N LEU A 181 27.35 17.28 27.59
CA LEU A 181 27.46 18.70 27.78
C LEU A 181 27.47 19.00 29.28
N VAL A 182 28.56 19.58 29.75
CA VAL A 182 28.72 20.06 31.13
C VAL A 182 28.42 21.55 31.13
N GLU A 183 27.35 21.98 31.80
CA GLU A 183 26.90 23.36 31.81
C GLU A 183 26.83 23.94 33.21
N GLU A 184 27.07 25.23 33.36
CA GLU A 184 26.76 25.96 34.60
C GLU A 184 25.28 25.78 34.96
N TYR A 185 25.02 25.39 36.21
CA TYR A 185 23.66 25.26 36.71
C TYR A 185 23.12 26.65 37.07
N ILE A 186 22.09 27.07 36.33
CA ILE A 186 21.41 28.34 36.57
C ILE A 186 20.20 28.12 37.49
N SER A 187 20.20 28.70 38.69
CA SER A 187 19.03 28.69 39.57
C SER A 187 17.95 29.62 39.03
N GLY A 188 16.68 29.21 39.11
CA GLY A 188 15.57 29.97 38.57
C GLY A 188 14.41 29.09 38.12
N LYS A 189 13.61 29.60 37.18
CA LYS A 189 12.40 28.92 36.66
C LYS A 189 12.54 28.52 35.20
N ASP A 190 11.87 27.42 34.84
CA ASP A 190 11.83 26.91 33.47
C ASP A 190 10.66 27.55 32.70
N LEU A 191 11.00 28.22 31.61
CA LEU A 191 10.07 28.84 30.68
C LEU A 191 10.19 28.16 29.33
N THR A 192 9.09 28.03 28.62
CA THR A 192 9.09 27.58 27.24
C THR A 192 8.36 28.59 26.36
N VAL A 193 8.93 28.85 25.18
CA VAL A 193 8.41 29.77 24.17
C VAL A 193 8.12 28.97 22.90
N PRO A 194 6.85 28.64 22.64
CA PRO A 194 6.46 27.94 21.41
C PRO A 194 6.42 28.87 20.20
N PHE A 195 6.54 28.27 19.02
CA PHE A 195 6.41 28.94 17.73
C PHE A 195 5.47 28.17 16.83
N LEU A 196 4.68 28.92 16.06
CA LEU A 196 3.73 28.42 15.09
C LEU A 196 3.63 29.40 13.92
N ALA A 197 4.19 29.03 12.77
CA ALA A 197 4.50 29.98 11.69
C ALA A 197 3.27 30.65 11.05
N ASN A 198 2.11 29.98 11.05
CA ASN A 198 0.87 30.50 10.46
C ASN A 198 -0.07 31.10 11.53
N VAL A 199 0.51 31.82 12.49
CA VAL A 199 -0.24 32.65 13.46
C VAL A 199 0.05 34.11 13.17
N ASP A 200 -1.02 34.89 13.02
CA ASP A 200 -0.93 36.33 12.79
C ASP A 200 -0.78 37.05 14.13
N ASN A 201 0.46 37.37 14.49
CA ASN A 201 0.79 38.14 15.69
C ASN A 201 2.00 39.05 15.43
N ASP A 202 2.22 40.02 16.34
CA ASP A 202 3.31 41.01 16.24
C ASP A 202 4.72 40.40 16.31
N PHE A 203 4.83 39.09 16.60
CA PHE A 203 6.09 38.36 16.79
C PHE A 203 6.30 37.29 15.71
N GLY A 204 5.60 37.38 14.58
CA GLY A 204 5.81 36.50 13.43
C GLY A 204 5.63 35.01 13.74
N GLY A 205 4.62 34.67 14.54
CA GLY A 205 4.28 33.30 14.91
C GLY A 205 4.87 32.82 16.24
N VAL A 206 5.68 33.65 16.93
CA VAL A 206 6.17 33.32 18.28
C VAL A 206 5.07 33.57 19.30
N LEU A 207 4.73 32.54 20.07
CA LEU A 207 3.62 32.57 21.03
C LEU A 207 4.07 33.11 22.39
N ALA A 208 3.11 33.35 23.28
CA ALA A 208 3.39 33.79 24.64
C ALA A 208 4.26 32.76 25.42
N PRO A 209 5.25 33.20 26.21
CA PRO A 209 5.97 32.32 27.11
C PRO A 209 5.03 31.66 28.13
N VAL A 210 5.23 30.36 28.35
CA VAL A 210 4.53 29.59 29.40
C VAL A 210 5.55 29.00 30.37
N GLU A 211 5.12 28.73 31.60
CA GLU A 211 5.99 28.32 32.71
C GLU A 211 5.65 26.89 33.14
N TYR A 212 6.67 26.05 33.35
CA TYR A 212 6.49 24.75 34.00
C TYR A 212 6.50 24.94 35.52
N VAL A 213 5.40 24.56 36.18
CA VAL A 213 5.22 24.71 37.62
C VAL A 213 5.13 23.33 38.26
N PHE A 214 6.06 23.03 39.15
CA PHE A 214 6.12 21.76 39.88
C PHE A 214 5.26 21.81 41.15
N ASP A 215 4.60 20.70 41.47
CA ASP A 215 3.84 20.55 42.72
C ASP A 215 4.75 20.76 43.94
N ALA A 216 4.29 21.59 44.88
CA ALA A 216 5.08 21.98 46.04
C ALA A 216 5.50 20.78 46.91
N LYS A 217 4.71 19.70 46.98
CA LYS A 217 5.05 18.50 47.76
C LYS A 217 6.18 17.71 47.11
N VAL A 218 6.14 17.58 45.78
CA VAL A 218 7.21 16.92 45.02
C VAL A 218 8.48 17.76 45.09
N GLN A 219 8.35 19.09 45.04
CA GLN A 219 9.49 20.00 45.10
C GLN A 219 10.21 19.98 46.47
N GLN A 220 9.49 19.77 47.58
CA GLN A 220 10.10 19.68 48.92
C GLN A 220 11.11 18.53 49.07
N GLY A 221 10.95 17.46 48.29
CA GLY A 221 11.87 16.30 48.30
C GLY A 221 13.06 16.43 47.35
N ARG A 222 13.20 17.54 46.62
CA ARG A 222 14.14 17.68 45.49
C ARG A 222 15.14 18.80 45.76
N ARG A 223 16.43 18.51 45.58
CA ARG A 223 17.53 19.45 45.85
C ARG A 223 17.60 20.56 44.80
N TYR A 224 17.37 20.20 43.53
CA TYR A 224 17.46 21.10 42.39
C TYR A 224 16.11 21.24 41.69
N GLN A 225 15.74 22.48 41.35
CA GLN A 225 14.56 22.75 40.55
C GLN A 225 14.90 22.52 39.07
N ILE A 226 14.74 21.28 38.60
CA ILE A 226 15.01 20.87 37.22
C ILE A 226 13.84 20.02 36.71
N TYR A 227 13.42 20.26 35.47
CA TYR A 227 12.45 19.40 34.79
C TYR A 227 13.13 18.13 34.24
N ASP A 228 13.40 17.19 35.14
CA ASP A 228 14.18 15.98 34.83
C ASP A 228 13.32 14.81 34.29
N TYR A 229 13.97 13.68 34.03
CA TYR A 229 13.33 12.51 33.43
C TYR A 229 12.15 11.96 34.26
N GLU A 230 12.29 11.94 35.59
CA GLU A 230 11.26 11.41 36.50
C GLU A 230 9.99 12.28 36.44
N LEU A 231 10.15 13.61 36.43
CA LEU A 231 9.03 14.55 36.28
C LEU A 231 8.38 14.49 34.89
N LYS A 232 9.09 14.08 33.84
CA LYS A 232 8.53 13.90 32.49
C LYS A 232 7.84 12.55 32.27
N THR A 233 8.02 11.60 33.18
CA THR A 233 7.57 10.22 33.00
C THR A 233 6.70 9.73 34.15
N ALA A 234 7.30 9.37 35.28
CA ALA A 234 6.59 8.77 36.41
C ALA A 234 5.79 9.78 37.25
N LEU A 235 6.18 11.06 37.22
CA LEU A 235 5.58 12.14 38.01
C LEU A 235 5.05 13.28 37.13
N ASP A 236 4.64 12.97 35.89
CA ASP A 236 4.09 13.92 34.92
C ASP A 236 2.90 14.74 35.48
N GLN A 237 2.02 14.10 36.26
CA GLN A 237 0.89 14.75 36.94
C GLN A 237 1.30 15.81 37.97
N ALA A 238 2.56 15.80 38.42
CA ALA A 238 3.10 16.81 39.33
C ALA A 238 3.58 18.08 38.62
N VAL A 239 3.52 18.13 37.29
CA VAL A 239 3.92 19.29 36.48
C VAL A 239 2.69 19.93 35.86
N LYS A 240 2.57 21.26 36.01
CA LYS A 240 1.50 22.04 35.38
C LYS A 240 2.09 23.08 34.46
N VAL A 241 1.49 23.26 33.30
CA VAL A 241 1.79 24.40 32.43
C VAL A 241 0.97 25.60 32.87
N ARG A 242 1.64 26.70 33.23
CA ARG A 242 1.01 27.98 33.50
C ARG A 242 1.14 28.89 32.29
N ALA A 243 -0.01 29.30 31.74
CA ALA A 243 -0.11 30.19 30.60
C ALA A 243 -1.00 31.41 30.95
N PRO A 244 -0.51 32.66 30.82
CA PRO A 244 0.88 33.03 30.51
C PRO A 244 1.83 32.75 31.69
N ALA A 245 3.14 32.71 31.41
CA ALA A 245 4.17 32.60 32.45
C ALA A 245 4.09 33.77 33.46
N GLN A 246 4.45 33.50 34.72
CA GLN A 246 4.49 34.54 35.76
C GLN A 246 5.79 35.38 35.65
N ILE A 247 5.77 36.32 34.71
CA ILE A 247 6.82 37.29 34.39
C ILE A 247 6.20 38.64 34.01
N ASP A 248 6.95 39.72 34.06
CA ASP A 248 6.48 41.02 33.59
C ASP A 248 6.39 41.08 32.05
N ARG A 249 5.68 42.10 31.55
CA ARG A 249 5.43 42.29 30.12
C ARG A 249 6.72 42.51 29.32
N GLU A 250 7.66 43.28 29.87
CA GLU A 250 8.92 43.61 29.19
C GLU A 250 9.76 42.34 28.97
N MET A 251 9.84 41.48 29.99
CA MET A 251 10.52 40.19 29.90
C MET A 251 9.82 39.25 28.92
N ALA A 252 8.49 39.21 28.91
CA ALA A 252 7.74 38.40 27.95
C ALA A 252 8.01 38.83 26.50
N GLU A 253 7.97 40.12 26.21
CA GLU A 253 8.30 40.67 24.89
C GLU A 253 9.76 40.38 24.50
N ARG A 254 10.70 40.55 25.45
CA ARG A 254 12.12 40.22 25.24
C ARG A 254 12.34 38.74 24.91
N LEU A 255 11.64 37.83 25.60
CA LEU A 255 11.70 36.40 25.32
C LEU A 255 11.15 36.07 23.94
N ARG A 256 10.01 36.67 23.55
CA ARG A 256 9.46 36.47 22.19
C ARG A 256 10.41 36.98 21.10
N GLN A 257 11.00 38.16 21.26
CA GLN A 257 11.99 38.70 20.32
C GLN A 257 13.25 37.82 20.23
N THR A 258 13.72 37.33 21.38
CA THR A 258 14.88 36.42 21.44
C THR A 258 14.56 35.10 20.75
N ALA A 259 13.39 34.52 21.04
CA ALA A 259 12.91 33.29 20.40
C ALA A 259 12.73 33.46 18.88
N GLN A 260 12.14 34.56 18.43
CA GLN A 260 11.98 34.88 17.01
C GLN A 260 13.34 34.89 16.30
N ARG A 261 14.35 35.52 16.91
CA ARG A 261 15.71 35.52 16.38
C ARG A 261 16.32 34.12 16.33
N ILE A 262 16.11 33.30 17.36
CA ILE A 262 16.61 31.92 17.41
C ILE A 262 15.98 31.07 16.29
N PHE A 263 14.65 31.08 16.16
CA PHE A 263 13.96 30.33 15.11
C PHE A 263 14.40 30.76 13.71
N HIS A 264 14.68 32.05 13.50
CA HIS A 264 15.22 32.55 12.23
C HIS A 264 16.67 32.09 11.98
N VAL A 265 17.55 32.20 12.99
CA VAL A 265 18.97 31.81 12.87
C VAL A 265 19.14 30.32 12.61
N LEU A 266 18.30 29.48 13.23
CA LEU A 266 18.34 28.02 13.08
C LEU A 266 17.47 27.52 11.92
N ASP A 267 16.85 28.44 11.17
CA ASP A 267 15.96 28.18 10.05
C ASP A 267 14.81 27.20 10.36
N CYS A 268 14.24 27.32 11.56
CA CYS A 268 13.15 26.47 12.00
C CYS A 268 11.86 26.75 11.24
N LYS A 269 11.06 25.72 10.96
CA LYS A 269 9.87 25.85 10.13
C LYS A 269 8.61 25.27 10.75
N ASP A 270 7.48 25.89 10.43
CA ASP A 270 6.10 25.53 10.78
C ASP A 270 5.78 25.55 12.27
N LEU A 271 6.57 24.87 13.10
CA LEU A 271 6.43 24.78 14.54
C LEU A 271 7.77 24.58 15.23
N GLY A 272 7.82 24.87 16.52
CA GLY A 272 8.98 24.58 17.36
C GLY A 272 8.77 25.06 18.79
N ARG A 273 9.70 24.72 19.66
CA ARG A 273 9.68 25.13 21.07
C ARG A 273 11.09 25.45 21.55
N ILE A 274 11.27 26.59 22.21
CA ILE A 274 12.54 26.93 22.85
C ILE A 274 12.35 26.93 24.36
N ASP A 275 13.23 26.22 25.06
CA ASP A 275 13.26 26.18 26.50
C ASP A 275 14.32 27.19 27.01
N PHE A 276 13.89 28.01 27.97
CA PHE A 276 14.71 29.02 28.63
C PHE A 276 14.73 28.78 30.14
N ARG A 277 15.86 29.12 30.76
CA ARG A 277 15.95 29.33 32.19
C ARG A 277 15.92 30.82 32.48
N LEU A 278 14.93 31.29 33.24
CA LEU A 278 14.96 32.64 33.80
C LEU A 278 15.62 32.57 35.17
N SER A 279 16.83 33.10 35.29
CA SER A 279 17.58 33.07 36.54
C SER A 279 16.88 33.86 37.65
N ASP A 280 17.22 33.60 38.91
CA ASP A 280 16.72 34.41 40.05
C ASP A 280 17.02 35.91 39.91
N ALA A 281 18.08 36.28 39.19
CA ALA A 281 18.44 37.66 38.86
C ALA A 281 17.64 38.28 37.69
N GLY A 282 16.64 37.57 37.15
CA GLY A 282 15.82 38.04 36.02
C GLY A 282 16.51 38.00 34.65
N VAL A 283 17.54 37.16 34.47
CA VAL A 283 18.25 37.02 33.20
C VAL A 283 17.82 35.73 32.48
N PRO A 284 17.33 35.80 31.22
CA PRO A 284 16.99 34.62 30.46
C PRO A 284 18.23 33.97 29.82
N TYR A 285 18.31 32.65 29.94
CA TYR A 285 19.33 31.81 29.33
C TYR A 285 18.65 30.76 28.43
N PHE A 286 19.09 30.68 27.18
CA PHE A 286 18.68 29.60 26.28
C PHE A 286 19.21 28.26 26.79
N LEU A 287 18.34 27.26 26.88
CA LEU A 287 18.71 25.89 27.27
C LEU A 287 18.80 24.98 26.06
N GLU A 288 17.70 24.85 25.32
CA GLU A 288 17.57 23.99 24.15
C GLU A 288 16.40 24.43 23.27
N ILE A 289 16.37 23.88 22.06
CA ILE A 289 15.29 24.05 21.10
C ILE A 289 14.85 22.67 20.62
N ASN A 290 13.54 22.46 20.57
CA ASN A 290 12.91 21.29 19.98
C ASN A 290 12.21 21.74 18.70
N ALA A 291 12.82 21.46 17.55
CA ALA A 291 12.24 21.77 16.23
C ALA A 291 11.29 20.67 15.72
N LEU A 292 11.20 19.54 16.42
CA LEU A 292 10.18 18.52 16.29
C LEU A 292 9.51 18.26 17.65
N PRO A 293 8.76 19.24 18.21
CA PRO A 293 8.18 19.09 19.54
C PRO A 293 7.02 18.08 19.53
N SER A 294 6.86 17.32 20.62
CA SER A 294 5.65 16.52 20.85
C SER A 294 4.41 17.41 20.87
N LEU A 295 3.34 16.88 20.29
CA LEU A 295 2.01 17.50 20.21
C LEU A 295 0.98 16.73 21.06
N GLU A 296 1.42 16.22 22.21
CA GLU A 296 0.53 15.59 23.19
C GLU A 296 -0.57 16.56 23.67
N PRO A 297 -1.80 16.08 23.92
CA PRO A 297 -2.86 16.89 24.50
C PRO A 297 -2.40 17.56 25.81
N GLY A 298 -2.52 18.89 25.88
CA GLY A 298 -2.07 19.67 27.04
C GLY A 298 -0.61 20.14 26.99
N ALA A 299 0.14 19.82 25.93
CA ALA A 299 1.46 20.37 25.69
C ALA A 299 1.46 21.92 25.73
N GLY A 300 2.57 22.51 26.17
CA GLY A 300 2.68 23.95 26.36
C GLY A 300 2.42 24.80 25.10
N ILE A 301 2.57 24.22 23.90
CA ILE A 301 2.19 24.87 22.65
C ILE A 301 0.69 25.15 22.55
N TYR A 302 -0.16 24.24 23.04
CA TYR A 302 -1.62 24.44 23.06
C TYR A 302 -2.01 25.51 24.07
N ALA A 303 -1.43 25.46 25.28
CA ALA A 303 -1.68 26.48 26.31
C ALA A 303 -1.25 27.89 25.88
N ALA A 304 -0.13 28.00 25.14
CA ALA A 304 0.30 29.27 24.57
C ALA A 304 -0.58 29.72 23.40
N ALA A 305 -1.04 28.80 22.56
CA ALA A 305 -1.90 29.10 21.41
C ALA A 305 -3.31 29.55 21.84
N GLU A 306 -3.85 29.02 22.93
CA GLU A 306 -5.12 29.48 23.50
C GLU A 306 -5.10 30.96 23.89
N LEU A 307 -3.95 31.48 24.35
CA LEU A 307 -3.78 32.91 24.64
C LEU A 307 -3.85 33.79 23.39
N GLU A 308 -3.57 33.21 22.22
CA GLU A 308 -3.72 33.84 20.90
C GLU A 308 -5.08 33.51 20.26
N GLY A 309 -6.01 32.90 21.01
CA GLY A 309 -7.37 32.58 20.56
C GLY A 309 -7.50 31.31 19.72
N LEU A 310 -6.47 30.45 19.69
CA LEU A 310 -6.44 29.23 18.91
C LEU A 310 -6.80 28.01 19.76
N HIS A 311 -7.77 27.22 19.30
CA HIS A 311 -8.04 25.90 19.87
C HIS A 311 -7.10 24.82 19.28
N SER A 312 -7.09 23.62 19.86
CA SER A 312 -6.16 22.54 19.50
C SER A 312 -6.14 22.21 18.00
N ASP A 313 -7.30 22.12 17.36
CA ASP A 313 -7.38 21.83 15.91
C ASP A 313 -6.79 22.98 15.06
N ALA A 314 -6.91 24.23 15.52
CA ALA A 314 -6.34 25.39 14.82
C ALA A 314 -4.81 25.41 14.89
N VAL A 315 -4.21 24.83 15.93
CA VAL A 315 -2.76 24.63 16.00
C VAL A 315 -2.32 23.67 14.89
N ILE A 316 -3.01 22.53 14.75
CA ILE A 316 -2.71 21.54 13.70
C ILE A 316 -2.94 22.14 12.30
N ASP A 317 -4.01 22.90 12.12
CA ASP A 317 -4.31 23.60 10.87
C ASP A 317 -3.23 24.63 10.49
N ALA A 318 -2.71 25.37 11.48
CA ALA A 318 -1.62 26.32 11.25
C ALA A 318 -0.33 25.63 10.79
N VAL A 319 0.03 24.47 11.38
CA VAL A 319 1.18 23.67 10.95
C VAL A 319 0.99 23.20 9.50
N LEU A 320 -0.16 22.60 9.20
CA LEU A 320 -0.51 22.10 7.86
C LEU A 320 -0.50 23.23 6.81
N THR A 321 -1.11 24.36 7.14
CA THR A 321 -1.22 25.53 6.25
C THR A 321 0.15 26.15 5.98
N SER A 322 1.00 26.26 7.00
CA SER A 322 2.37 26.75 6.83
C SER A 322 3.16 25.86 5.86
N ALA A 323 3.14 24.54 6.09
CA ALA A 323 3.86 23.59 5.27
C ALA A 323 3.31 23.52 3.82
N ALA A 324 1.99 23.50 3.66
CA ALA A 324 1.34 23.52 2.35
C ALA A 324 1.67 24.78 1.56
N ARG A 325 1.69 25.96 2.21
CA ARG A 325 2.09 27.23 1.59
C ARG A 325 3.55 27.21 1.15
N ARG A 326 4.45 26.75 2.03
CA ARG A 326 5.89 26.59 1.75
C ARG A 326 6.13 25.69 0.53
N ALA A 327 5.43 24.57 0.46
CA ALA A 327 5.56 23.60 -0.62
C ALA A 327 4.69 23.89 -1.86
N LYS A 328 3.91 24.97 -1.85
CA LYS A 328 2.97 25.35 -2.93
C LYS A 328 1.99 24.23 -3.29
N VAL A 329 1.54 23.46 -2.30
CA VAL A 329 0.54 22.41 -2.47
C VAL A 329 -0.79 23.06 -2.85
N LYS A 330 -1.35 22.70 -4.01
CA LYS A 330 -2.66 23.22 -4.43
C LYS A 330 -3.74 22.63 -3.53
N GLU A 331 -4.48 23.47 -2.82
CA GLU A 331 -5.67 23.04 -2.09
C GLU A 331 -6.68 22.43 -3.06
N SER A 332 -6.81 21.10 -3.03
CA SER A 332 -7.95 20.44 -3.66
C SER A 332 -9.20 20.74 -2.83
N PRO A 333 -10.34 21.10 -3.44
CA PRO A 333 -11.55 21.46 -2.71
C PRO A 333 -11.92 20.36 -1.71
N LYS A 334 -12.28 20.78 -0.48
CA LYS A 334 -12.65 19.94 0.67
C LYS A 334 -13.50 18.75 0.23
N SER A 335 -12.93 17.55 0.32
CA SER A 335 -13.61 16.29 0.02
C SER A 335 -14.64 16.02 1.11
N LYS A 336 -15.91 16.34 0.83
CA LYS A 336 -17.05 15.87 1.62
C LYS A 336 -17.03 14.34 1.71
N SER A 337 -17.41 13.81 2.86
CA SER A 337 -17.66 12.39 3.11
C SER A 337 -18.30 11.76 1.87
N ARG A 338 -17.70 10.68 1.35
CA ARG A 338 -18.12 10.08 0.08
C ARG A 338 -19.60 9.71 0.17
N PRO A 339 -20.50 10.36 -0.60
CA PRO A 339 -21.72 9.69 -1.02
C PRO A 339 -21.30 8.51 -1.89
N THR A 340 -22.19 7.53 -2.07
CA THR A 340 -22.06 6.51 -3.12
C THR A 340 -21.61 7.18 -4.43
N ARG A 341 -20.35 6.95 -4.83
CA ARG A 341 -19.66 7.69 -5.90
C ARG A 341 -20.43 7.51 -7.21
N ARG A 342 -21.02 8.58 -7.74
CA ARG A 342 -21.61 8.67 -9.11
C ARG A 342 -20.56 9.14 -10.13
N GLY A 343 -19.31 8.73 -9.98
CA GLY A 343 -18.18 9.13 -10.84
C GLY A 343 -17.48 7.94 -11.48
N PRO A 344 -16.52 8.17 -12.39
CA PRO A 344 -15.74 7.11 -13.04
C PRO A 344 -15.08 6.19 -11.99
N LEU A 345 -15.11 4.88 -12.23
CA LEU A 345 -14.36 3.89 -11.48
C LEU A 345 -12.91 3.89 -11.95
N HIS A 346 -11.97 3.64 -11.05
CA HIS A 346 -10.60 3.32 -11.43
C HIS A 346 -10.51 1.81 -11.68
N VAL A 347 -10.39 1.43 -12.94
CA VAL A 347 -10.27 0.05 -13.39
C VAL A 347 -8.79 -0.28 -13.57
N GLY A 348 -8.25 -1.11 -12.69
CA GLY A 348 -6.94 -1.69 -12.93
C GLY A 348 -7.00 -2.64 -14.12
N PHE A 349 -6.09 -2.54 -15.07
CA PHE A 349 -6.02 -3.41 -16.24
C PHE A 349 -4.78 -4.28 -16.12
N THR A 350 -4.98 -5.56 -15.80
CA THR A 350 -3.90 -6.51 -15.58
C THR A 350 -3.64 -7.36 -16.83
N PHE A 351 -2.38 -7.42 -17.26
CA PHE A 351 -1.99 -8.07 -18.52
C PHE A 351 -0.53 -8.54 -18.51
N ASN A 352 -0.18 -9.42 -19.46
CA ASN A 352 1.21 -9.71 -19.83
C ASN A 352 1.44 -9.21 -21.26
N VAL A 353 2.47 -8.38 -21.50
CA VAL A 353 2.75 -7.84 -22.83
C VAL A 353 3.72 -8.71 -23.62
N LYS A 354 3.37 -9.00 -24.87
CA LYS A 354 4.20 -9.71 -25.85
C LYS A 354 5.30 -8.79 -26.36
N ARG A 355 6.55 -9.14 -26.06
CA ARG A 355 7.77 -8.43 -26.49
C ARG A 355 8.51 -9.19 -27.57
N ILE A 356 8.39 -10.51 -27.58
CA ILE A 356 9.01 -11.41 -28.54
C ILE A 356 7.92 -12.01 -29.43
N LYS A 357 8.07 -11.87 -30.77
CA LYS A 357 7.20 -12.55 -31.72
C LYS A 357 7.60 -14.04 -31.77
N PRO A 358 6.72 -14.99 -31.43
CA PRO A 358 7.04 -16.41 -31.56
C PRO A 358 7.35 -16.74 -33.03
N THR A 359 8.40 -17.51 -33.28
CA THR A 359 8.70 -18.05 -34.61
C THR A 359 8.69 -19.57 -34.57
N MET A 360 8.59 -20.20 -35.75
CA MET A 360 8.56 -21.66 -35.89
C MET A 360 9.83 -22.34 -35.37
N ASP A 361 10.97 -21.66 -35.50
CA ASP A 361 12.30 -22.18 -35.17
C ASP A 361 12.81 -21.71 -33.80
N SER A 362 12.11 -20.79 -33.12
CA SER A 362 12.50 -20.38 -31.77
C SER A 362 12.14 -21.49 -30.78
N ALA A 363 13.10 -21.86 -29.94
CA ALA A 363 12.84 -22.69 -28.76
C ALA A 363 11.94 -21.98 -27.72
N GLU A 364 11.51 -20.74 -28.00
CA GLU A 364 10.83 -19.83 -27.10
C GLU A 364 9.44 -19.47 -27.63
N ASP A 365 8.46 -20.37 -27.42
CA ASP A 365 7.02 -20.10 -27.57
C ASP A 365 6.41 -19.46 -26.30
N ARG A 366 7.26 -19.11 -25.32
CA ARG A 366 6.89 -18.70 -23.96
C ARG A 366 5.86 -17.56 -23.94
N GLU A 367 6.04 -16.54 -24.77
CA GLU A 367 5.16 -15.36 -24.83
C GLU A 367 3.99 -15.50 -25.84
N ALA A 368 3.75 -16.68 -26.42
CA ALA A 368 2.73 -16.79 -27.48
C ALA A 368 1.31 -16.42 -27.01
N GLU A 369 1.02 -16.65 -25.72
CA GLU A 369 -0.25 -16.33 -25.07
C GLU A 369 -0.34 -14.86 -24.60
N TYR A 370 0.77 -14.11 -24.59
CA TYR A 370 0.75 -12.70 -24.20
C TYR A 370 0.14 -11.81 -25.29
N ASP A 371 -0.37 -10.65 -24.89
CA ASP A 371 -1.08 -9.76 -25.79
C ASP A 371 -0.17 -8.70 -26.44
N SER A 372 -0.49 -8.36 -27.68
CA SER A 372 0.21 -7.30 -28.40
C SER A 372 -0.10 -5.92 -27.82
N PRO A 373 0.82 -4.94 -27.89
CA PRO A 373 0.54 -3.56 -27.47
C PRO A 373 -0.74 -2.97 -28.10
N SER A 374 -1.03 -3.31 -29.37
CA SER A 374 -2.27 -2.90 -30.04
C SER A 374 -3.53 -3.51 -29.41
N THR A 375 -3.47 -4.77 -28.98
CA THR A 375 -4.58 -5.43 -28.28
C THR A 375 -4.81 -4.76 -26.91
N LEU A 376 -3.74 -4.53 -26.16
CA LEU A 376 -3.79 -3.87 -24.85
C LEU A 376 -4.39 -2.46 -24.96
N GLN A 377 -3.96 -1.69 -25.96
CA GLN A 377 -4.49 -0.35 -26.23
C GLN A 377 -5.99 -0.39 -26.58
N ALA A 378 -6.43 -1.33 -27.43
CA ALA A 378 -7.84 -1.46 -27.79
C ALA A 378 -8.72 -1.76 -26.57
N ILE A 379 -8.28 -2.65 -25.67
CA ILE A 379 -9.00 -2.97 -24.43
C ILE A 379 -9.06 -1.74 -23.53
N ARG A 380 -7.94 -1.03 -23.37
CA ARG A 380 -7.86 0.21 -22.57
C ARG A 380 -8.86 1.25 -23.07
N GLU A 381 -8.89 1.51 -24.37
CA GLU A 381 -9.83 2.45 -24.99
C GLU A 381 -11.28 2.02 -24.83
N ALA A 382 -11.55 0.71 -24.94
CA ALA A 382 -12.89 0.17 -24.76
C ALA A 382 -13.38 0.36 -23.31
N ILE A 383 -12.55 0.06 -22.31
CA ILE A 383 -12.88 0.32 -20.88
C ILE A 383 -13.09 1.81 -20.65
N ALA A 384 -12.19 2.66 -21.15
CA ALA A 384 -12.29 4.11 -21.00
C ALA A 384 -13.57 4.69 -21.63
N SER A 385 -14.01 4.13 -22.76
CA SER A 385 -15.24 4.55 -23.46
C SER A 385 -16.53 4.35 -22.64
N HIS A 386 -16.49 3.50 -21.61
CA HIS A 386 -17.59 3.33 -20.63
C HIS A 386 -17.55 4.35 -19.49
N GLY A 387 -16.68 5.37 -19.58
CA GLY A 387 -16.57 6.44 -18.58
C GLY A 387 -15.82 6.00 -17.34
N HIS A 388 -14.77 5.20 -17.50
CA HIS A 388 -13.91 4.73 -16.42
C HIS A 388 -12.45 5.15 -16.67
N GLU A 389 -11.68 5.26 -15.60
CA GLU A 389 -10.24 5.53 -15.69
C GLU A 389 -9.50 4.21 -15.66
N VAL A 390 -8.50 4.05 -16.54
CA VAL A 390 -7.75 2.78 -16.66
C VAL A 390 -6.36 2.94 -16.08
N ILE A 391 -5.97 2.03 -15.20
CA ILE A 391 -4.64 1.97 -14.59
C ILE A 391 -3.96 0.70 -15.08
N ASP A 392 -2.90 0.82 -15.86
CA ASP A 392 -2.17 -0.35 -16.35
C ASP A 392 -1.39 -1.04 -15.24
N LEU A 393 -1.50 -2.36 -15.18
CA LEU A 393 -0.89 -3.21 -14.15
C LEU A 393 -0.30 -4.45 -14.81
N GLU A 394 0.90 -4.33 -15.36
CA GLU A 394 1.56 -5.48 -15.97
C GLU A 394 1.84 -6.57 -14.91
N ALA A 395 1.48 -7.81 -15.22
CA ALA A 395 1.63 -8.99 -14.36
C ALA A 395 3.07 -9.51 -14.34
N THR A 396 3.93 -8.70 -13.73
CA THR A 396 5.34 -8.96 -13.44
C THR A 396 5.51 -9.47 -12.00
N PRO A 397 6.70 -9.97 -11.62
CA PRO A 397 7.00 -10.31 -10.22
C PRO A 397 6.77 -9.17 -9.21
N GLU A 398 6.76 -7.91 -9.67
CA GLU A 398 6.53 -6.71 -8.88
C GLU A 398 5.04 -6.40 -8.67
N LEU A 399 4.14 -7.05 -9.42
CA LEU A 399 2.68 -6.81 -9.33
C LEU A 399 2.12 -6.94 -7.89
N PRO A 400 2.52 -7.89 -7.03
CA PRO A 400 2.08 -7.94 -5.64
C PRO A 400 2.33 -6.64 -4.86
N THR A 401 3.47 -6.00 -5.10
CA THR A 401 3.81 -4.72 -4.49
C THR A 401 2.96 -3.59 -5.09
N ILE A 402 2.91 -3.50 -6.42
CA ILE A 402 2.17 -2.44 -7.13
C ILE A 402 0.68 -2.48 -6.83
N LEU A 403 0.08 -3.68 -6.84
CA LEU A 403 -1.36 -3.88 -6.66
C LEU A 403 -1.82 -3.55 -5.23
N SER A 404 -0.94 -3.73 -4.23
CA SER A 404 -1.25 -3.36 -2.84
C SER A 404 -1.48 -1.86 -2.63
N SER A 405 -0.99 -1.04 -3.57
CA SER A 405 -1.01 0.42 -3.50
C SER A 405 -1.77 1.09 -4.65
N ALA A 406 -2.07 0.34 -5.72
CA ALA A 406 -2.78 0.87 -6.87
C ALA A 406 -4.19 1.35 -6.45
N PRO A 407 -4.63 2.57 -6.82
CA PRO A 407 -5.93 3.11 -6.42
C PRO A 407 -7.07 2.52 -7.27
N VAL A 408 -7.19 1.20 -7.31
CA VAL A 408 -8.16 0.46 -8.13
C VAL A 408 -9.45 0.18 -7.36
N ASP A 409 -10.58 0.46 -7.99
CA ASP A 409 -11.89 0.09 -7.46
C ASP A 409 -12.21 -1.39 -7.78
N LEU A 410 -11.80 -1.83 -8.97
CA LEU A 410 -11.89 -3.19 -9.49
C LEU A 410 -10.81 -3.43 -10.55
N VAL A 411 -10.62 -4.69 -10.98
CA VAL A 411 -9.64 -5.05 -12.01
C VAL A 411 -10.27 -5.75 -13.23
N PHE A 412 -9.96 -5.28 -14.43
CA PHE A 412 -10.14 -6.04 -15.66
C PHE A 412 -8.89 -6.90 -15.88
N ASN A 413 -9.03 -8.23 -15.80
CA ASN A 413 -7.92 -9.17 -15.88
C ASN A 413 -7.88 -9.92 -17.20
N ILE A 414 -6.73 -9.87 -17.87
CA ILE A 414 -6.34 -10.74 -18.99
C ILE A 414 -4.94 -11.34 -18.78
N ALA A 415 -4.39 -11.26 -17.57
CA ALA A 415 -3.04 -11.74 -17.29
C ALA A 415 -2.97 -13.27 -17.30
N GLU A 416 -2.07 -13.80 -18.12
CA GLU A 416 -1.72 -15.22 -18.26
C GLU A 416 -0.83 -15.71 -17.09
N GLY A 417 -0.17 -14.79 -16.40
CA GLY A 417 0.79 -15.08 -15.35
C GLY A 417 2.16 -15.50 -15.88
N PHE A 418 3.05 -15.90 -14.96
CA PHE A 418 4.47 -16.06 -15.28
C PHE A 418 4.86 -17.51 -15.54
N ARG A 419 4.62 -18.40 -14.57
CA ARG A 419 5.12 -19.79 -14.58
C ARG A 419 4.22 -20.73 -13.78
N GLY A 420 4.34 -22.02 -14.10
CA GLY A 420 3.68 -23.12 -13.39
C GLY A 420 2.30 -23.43 -13.94
N ARG A 421 1.73 -24.56 -13.49
CA ARG A 421 0.46 -25.09 -13.99
C ARG A 421 -0.76 -24.23 -13.63
N ASN A 422 -0.62 -23.34 -12.65
CA ASN A 422 -1.68 -22.47 -12.14
C ASN A 422 -1.42 -21.00 -12.52
N ARG A 423 -0.65 -20.73 -13.59
CA ARG A 423 -0.19 -19.36 -13.91
C ARG A 423 -1.33 -18.34 -14.08
N GLU A 424 -2.39 -18.74 -14.76
CA GLU A 424 -3.57 -17.89 -15.01
C GLU A 424 -4.30 -17.48 -13.73
N SER A 425 -4.16 -18.26 -12.65
CA SER A 425 -4.81 -17.98 -11.37
C SER A 425 -4.01 -17.06 -10.45
N GLN A 426 -2.75 -16.72 -10.78
CA GLN A 426 -1.87 -15.93 -9.93
C GLN A 426 -2.45 -14.54 -9.63
N VAL A 427 -2.88 -13.82 -10.67
CA VAL A 427 -3.42 -12.46 -10.52
C VAL A 427 -4.77 -12.48 -9.80
N PRO A 428 -5.76 -13.30 -10.20
CA PRO A 428 -7.01 -13.46 -9.45
C PRO A 428 -6.83 -13.86 -7.99
N ALA A 429 -5.88 -14.74 -7.66
CA ALA A 429 -5.63 -15.16 -6.28
C ALA A 429 -5.14 -13.99 -5.42
N LEU A 430 -4.27 -13.15 -5.99
CA LEU A 430 -3.80 -11.94 -5.33
C LEU A 430 -4.94 -10.91 -5.16
N LEU A 431 -5.81 -10.76 -6.16
CA LEU A 431 -6.97 -9.86 -6.08
C LEU A 431 -7.97 -10.31 -5.02
N GLU A 432 -8.21 -11.62 -4.87
CA GLU A 432 -9.04 -12.16 -3.78
C GLU A 432 -8.41 -11.92 -2.40
N LEU A 433 -7.09 -12.08 -2.27
CA LEU A 433 -6.36 -11.81 -1.03
C LEU A 433 -6.50 -10.34 -0.61
N LEU A 434 -6.57 -9.42 -1.57
CA LEU A 434 -6.69 -7.97 -1.34
C LEU A 434 -8.14 -7.46 -1.30
N ASP A 435 -9.16 -8.33 -1.38
CA ASP A 435 -10.59 -7.97 -1.48
C ASP A 435 -10.89 -6.99 -2.63
N ILE A 436 -10.22 -7.17 -3.77
CA ILE A 436 -10.40 -6.39 -5.00
C ILE A 436 -11.29 -7.19 -5.99
N PRO A 437 -12.49 -6.71 -6.34
CA PRO A 437 -13.33 -7.31 -7.38
C PRO A 437 -12.61 -7.30 -8.74
N TYR A 438 -12.77 -8.35 -9.52
CA TYR A 438 -12.12 -8.45 -10.83
C TYR A 438 -12.96 -9.21 -11.85
N THR A 439 -12.72 -9.02 -13.14
CA THR A 439 -13.42 -9.71 -14.25
C THR A 439 -12.91 -11.13 -14.45
N GLY A 440 -13.76 -12.02 -14.94
CA GLY A 440 -13.40 -13.39 -15.28
C GLY A 440 -13.52 -14.34 -14.10
N SER A 441 -13.15 -15.59 -14.36
CA SER A 441 -13.32 -16.72 -13.44
C SER A 441 -12.37 -16.66 -12.23
N ASP A 442 -12.73 -17.38 -11.16
CA ASP A 442 -11.94 -17.41 -9.93
C ASP A 442 -10.65 -18.27 -10.05
N PRO A 443 -9.72 -18.20 -9.07
CA PRO A 443 -8.45 -18.90 -9.14
C PRO A 443 -8.60 -20.42 -9.29
N ALA A 444 -9.60 -21.00 -8.63
CA ALA A 444 -9.89 -22.43 -8.69
C ALA A 444 -10.31 -22.84 -10.10
N THR A 445 -11.24 -22.08 -10.68
CA THR A 445 -11.77 -22.31 -12.03
C THR A 445 -10.68 -22.14 -13.09
N LEU A 446 -9.87 -21.08 -13.01
CA LEU A 446 -8.75 -20.86 -13.93
C LEU A 446 -7.73 -22.01 -13.88
N SER A 447 -7.37 -22.45 -12.68
CA SER A 447 -6.46 -23.58 -12.50
C SER A 447 -7.04 -24.90 -13.02
N LEU A 448 -8.36 -25.11 -12.89
CA LEU A 448 -9.05 -26.31 -13.38
C LEU A 448 -9.23 -26.31 -14.90
N ALA A 449 -9.56 -25.17 -15.49
CA ALA A 449 -9.82 -25.05 -16.93
C ALA A 449 -8.53 -25.21 -17.75
N LEU A 450 -7.41 -24.65 -17.26
CA LEU A 450 -6.11 -24.78 -17.91
C LEU A 450 -5.61 -26.23 -17.90
N ASP A 451 -5.84 -26.99 -16.83
CA ASP A 451 -5.57 -28.44 -16.79
C ASP A 451 -6.65 -29.22 -17.56
N LYS A 452 -6.39 -29.49 -18.84
CA LYS A 452 -7.35 -30.16 -19.73
C LYS A 452 -7.81 -31.51 -19.19
N ALA A 453 -6.95 -32.25 -18.49
CA ALA A 453 -7.34 -33.56 -17.96
C ALA A 453 -8.33 -33.41 -16.80
N LEU A 454 -8.10 -32.46 -15.88
CA LEU A 454 -9.03 -32.17 -14.79
C LEU A 454 -10.34 -31.58 -15.31
N ALA A 455 -10.29 -30.61 -16.22
CA ALA A 455 -11.47 -30.03 -16.85
C ALA A 455 -12.35 -31.12 -17.50
N LYS A 456 -11.74 -32.02 -18.27
CA LYS A 456 -12.45 -33.14 -18.91
C LYS A 456 -13.10 -34.09 -17.90
N LYS A 457 -12.47 -34.38 -16.75
CA LYS A 457 -13.09 -35.20 -15.70
C LYS A 457 -14.37 -34.56 -15.17
N ILE A 458 -14.32 -33.27 -14.85
CA ILE A 458 -15.46 -32.51 -14.32
C ILE A 458 -16.58 -32.42 -15.36
N VAL A 459 -16.24 -32.05 -16.60
CA VAL A 459 -17.21 -31.93 -17.70
C VAL A 459 -17.85 -33.29 -18.05
N ARG A 460 -17.08 -34.38 -18.04
CA ARG A 460 -17.59 -35.74 -18.23
C ARG A 460 -18.55 -36.15 -17.11
N GLN A 461 -18.23 -35.80 -15.86
CA GLN A 461 -19.12 -36.04 -14.72
C GLN A 461 -20.44 -35.26 -14.83
N ALA A 462 -20.43 -34.09 -15.48
CA ALA A 462 -21.63 -33.32 -15.80
C ALA A 462 -22.44 -33.87 -16.99
N GLY A 463 -22.05 -35.03 -17.54
CA GLY A 463 -22.78 -35.70 -18.61
C GLY A 463 -22.45 -35.21 -20.02
N ILE A 464 -21.42 -34.39 -20.19
CA ILE A 464 -20.99 -33.88 -21.50
C ILE A 464 -19.88 -34.79 -22.03
N HIS A 465 -19.98 -35.19 -23.30
CA HIS A 465 -18.98 -36.07 -23.89
C HIS A 465 -17.63 -35.37 -23.99
N THR A 466 -16.58 -36.13 -23.71
CA THR A 466 -15.19 -35.78 -24.00
C THR A 466 -14.52 -37.03 -24.58
N PRO A 467 -13.55 -36.91 -25.50
CA PRO A 467 -12.84 -38.07 -26.02
C PRO A 467 -12.18 -38.83 -24.86
N ASN A 468 -12.03 -40.15 -24.96
CA ASN A 468 -11.27 -40.87 -23.94
C ASN A 468 -9.84 -40.33 -23.90
N PHE A 469 -9.28 -40.22 -22.69
CA PHE A 469 -7.98 -39.60 -22.51
C PHE A 469 -7.15 -40.24 -21.39
N GLN A 470 -5.84 -40.11 -21.50
CA GLN A 470 -4.84 -40.60 -20.56
C GLN A 470 -3.70 -39.59 -20.45
N LEU A 471 -3.13 -39.44 -19.26
CA LEU A 471 -1.90 -38.71 -19.06
C LEU A 471 -0.69 -39.64 -19.09
N MET A 472 0.37 -39.24 -19.79
CA MET A 472 1.68 -39.89 -19.75
C MET A 472 2.73 -38.89 -19.27
N THR A 473 3.47 -39.25 -18.24
CA THR A 473 4.53 -38.41 -17.64
C THR A 473 5.89 -38.73 -18.22
N THR A 474 6.11 -39.95 -18.73
CA THR A 474 7.41 -40.41 -19.25
C THR A 474 7.35 -40.98 -20.66
N GLY A 475 6.15 -41.34 -21.13
CA GLY A 475 5.94 -42.06 -22.39
C GLY A 475 6.25 -43.56 -22.29
N LYS A 476 6.59 -44.06 -21.10
CA LYS A 476 6.82 -45.49 -20.81
C LYS A 476 5.61 -46.16 -20.17
N GLU A 477 4.63 -45.38 -19.75
CA GLU A 477 3.38 -45.87 -19.20
C GLU A 477 2.69 -46.82 -20.19
N ARG A 478 1.92 -47.77 -19.65
CA ARG A 478 1.08 -48.66 -20.45
C ARG A 478 -0.06 -47.84 -21.05
N LEU A 479 -0.29 -47.96 -22.36
CA LEU A 479 -1.47 -47.38 -23.01
C LEU A 479 -2.72 -48.11 -22.51
N ASP A 480 -3.72 -47.37 -22.08
CA ASP A 480 -4.98 -47.91 -21.59
C ASP A 480 -5.69 -48.69 -22.72
N LYS A 481 -6.35 -49.80 -22.36
CA LYS A 481 -7.07 -50.66 -23.31
C LYS A 481 -8.26 -49.96 -23.95
N GLN A 482 -8.75 -48.85 -23.39
CA GLN A 482 -9.83 -48.05 -23.99
C GLN A 482 -9.44 -47.42 -25.34
N PHE A 483 -8.14 -47.28 -25.65
CA PHE A 483 -7.67 -46.74 -26.93
C PHE A 483 -7.63 -47.83 -28.01
N GLU A 484 -8.81 -48.19 -28.50
CA GLU A 484 -8.96 -49.22 -29.54
C GLU A 484 -8.88 -48.66 -30.97
N ARG A 485 -8.87 -47.34 -31.14
CA ARG A 485 -8.96 -46.65 -32.43
C ARG A 485 -7.84 -45.63 -32.61
N TRP A 486 -7.29 -45.62 -33.82
CA TRP A 486 -6.29 -44.66 -34.28
C TRP A 486 -6.91 -43.72 -35.33
N PRO A 487 -6.41 -42.48 -35.49
CA PRO A 487 -5.26 -41.91 -34.78
C PRO A 487 -5.59 -41.41 -33.36
N LEU A 488 -4.54 -41.12 -32.58
CA LEU A 488 -4.63 -40.44 -31.28
C LEU A 488 -4.03 -39.04 -31.38
N MET A 489 -4.44 -38.16 -30.48
CA MET A 489 -3.90 -36.80 -30.34
C MET A 489 -3.03 -36.71 -29.09
N VAL A 490 -1.84 -36.12 -29.23
CA VAL A 490 -0.89 -35.83 -28.15
C VAL A 490 -0.74 -34.31 -28.00
N LYS A 491 -1.07 -33.76 -26.82
CA LYS A 491 -0.98 -32.32 -26.57
C LYS A 491 -0.53 -32.00 -25.14
N PRO A 492 0.03 -30.80 -24.88
CA PRO A 492 0.35 -30.40 -23.52
C PRO A 492 -0.92 -30.26 -22.67
N VAL A 493 -0.84 -30.73 -21.42
CA VAL A 493 -2.00 -30.73 -20.52
C VAL A 493 -2.41 -29.31 -20.10
N ALA A 494 -1.46 -28.40 -19.88
CA ALA A 494 -1.66 -27.10 -19.24
C ALA A 494 -1.12 -25.89 -20.05
N GLU A 495 -1.20 -25.95 -21.39
CA GLU A 495 -0.87 -24.84 -22.30
C GLU A 495 -2.10 -24.36 -23.09
N GLY A 496 -2.20 -23.08 -23.41
CA GLY A 496 -3.23 -22.49 -24.27
C GLY A 496 -2.72 -22.22 -25.69
N SER A 497 -3.52 -21.48 -26.48
CA SER A 497 -3.18 -21.02 -27.84
C SER A 497 -2.67 -22.09 -28.82
N SER A 498 -3.05 -23.37 -28.64
CA SER A 498 -2.52 -24.51 -29.41
C SER A 498 -1.00 -24.73 -29.29
N LYS A 499 -0.34 -24.20 -28.26
CA LYS A 499 1.07 -24.48 -27.97
C LYS A 499 1.33 -25.99 -27.92
N GLY A 500 2.35 -26.44 -28.64
CA GLY A 500 2.73 -27.84 -28.73
C GLY A 500 1.80 -28.71 -29.58
N VAL A 501 0.78 -28.15 -30.22
CA VAL A 501 -0.08 -28.86 -31.18
C VAL A 501 0.44 -28.61 -32.60
N LEU A 502 1.17 -29.60 -33.10
CA LEU A 502 1.80 -29.61 -34.43
C LEU A 502 1.19 -30.73 -35.27
N LYS A 503 1.54 -30.83 -36.56
CA LYS A 503 1.06 -31.95 -37.42
C LYS A 503 1.40 -33.32 -36.83
N LYS A 504 2.59 -33.46 -36.22
CA LYS A 504 3.04 -34.69 -35.54
C LYS A 504 2.30 -35.00 -34.23
N SER A 505 1.47 -34.09 -33.73
CA SER A 505 0.63 -34.34 -32.54
C SER A 505 -0.47 -35.34 -32.82
N VAL A 506 -0.86 -35.55 -34.08
CA VAL A 506 -1.77 -36.63 -34.47
C VAL A 506 -0.93 -37.84 -34.87
N VAL A 507 -1.04 -38.91 -34.09
CA VAL A 507 -0.22 -40.12 -34.20
C VAL A 507 -1.07 -41.30 -34.64
N ALA A 508 -0.56 -42.09 -35.59
CA ALA A 508 -1.26 -43.23 -36.17
C ALA A 508 -0.83 -44.57 -35.57
N THR A 509 0.30 -44.59 -34.83
CA THR A 509 0.83 -45.81 -34.21
C THR A 509 1.33 -45.56 -32.78
N GLU A 510 1.47 -46.64 -31.99
CA GLU A 510 2.01 -46.55 -30.63
C GLU A 510 3.49 -46.13 -30.60
N ALA A 511 4.26 -46.47 -31.64
CA ALA A 511 5.65 -46.04 -31.77
C ALA A 511 5.75 -44.51 -31.89
N GLU A 512 4.95 -43.93 -32.79
CA GLU A 512 4.85 -42.47 -32.98
C GLU A 512 4.36 -41.79 -31.69
N LEU A 513 3.32 -42.35 -31.05
CA LEU A 513 2.81 -41.85 -29.76
C LEU A 513 3.93 -41.69 -28.73
N ARG A 514 4.74 -42.74 -28.53
CA ARG A 514 5.81 -42.73 -27.51
C ARG A 514 6.93 -41.76 -27.84
N GLU A 515 7.22 -41.56 -29.11
CA GLU A 515 8.19 -40.56 -29.57
C GLU A 515 7.70 -39.14 -29.26
N VAL A 516 6.47 -38.82 -29.69
CA VAL A 516 5.88 -37.49 -29.51
C VAL A 516 5.68 -37.17 -28.03
N VAL A 517 5.27 -38.14 -27.20
CA VAL A 517 5.18 -37.96 -25.74
C VAL A 517 6.54 -37.61 -25.13
N ARG A 518 7.60 -38.32 -25.52
CA ARG A 518 8.94 -38.07 -24.97
C ARG A 518 9.42 -36.67 -25.32
N GLU A 519 9.21 -36.25 -26.56
CA GLU A 519 9.56 -34.90 -27.00
C GLU A 519 8.75 -33.84 -26.24
N MET A 520 7.43 -34.04 -26.12
CA MET A 520 6.53 -33.09 -25.48
C MET A 520 6.83 -32.94 -23.99
N VAL A 521 7.02 -34.05 -23.27
CA VAL A 521 7.42 -34.04 -21.85
C VAL A 521 8.78 -33.36 -21.70
N GLY A 522 9.74 -33.68 -22.58
CA GLY A 522 11.07 -33.07 -22.56
C GLY A 522 11.04 -31.56 -22.79
N LYS A 523 10.20 -31.08 -23.72
CA LYS A 523 10.08 -29.66 -24.05
C LYS A 523 9.31 -28.87 -22.99
N TYR A 524 8.12 -29.34 -22.61
CA TYR A 524 7.19 -28.59 -21.76
C TYR A 524 7.31 -28.90 -20.26
N GLN A 525 8.10 -29.91 -19.88
CA GLN A 525 8.34 -30.32 -18.49
C GLN A 525 7.02 -30.57 -17.71
N GLN A 526 6.04 -31.16 -18.39
CA GLN A 526 4.71 -31.49 -17.88
C GLN A 526 4.19 -32.79 -18.53
N PRO A 527 3.17 -33.45 -17.94
CA PRO A 527 2.56 -34.62 -18.57
C PRO A 527 1.96 -34.31 -19.95
N ALA A 528 2.09 -35.25 -20.88
CA ALA A 528 1.40 -35.21 -22.17
C ALA A 528 -0.02 -35.79 -22.02
N LEU A 529 -0.99 -35.10 -22.58
CA LEU A 529 -2.38 -35.56 -22.69
C LEU A 529 -2.55 -36.33 -24.00
N ILE A 530 -2.90 -37.61 -23.86
CA ILE A 530 -3.29 -38.50 -24.96
C ILE A 530 -4.81 -38.52 -25.01
N GLU A 531 -5.40 -38.25 -26.16
CA GLU A 531 -6.84 -38.38 -26.36
C GLU A 531 -7.19 -39.03 -27.69
N GLU A 532 -8.36 -39.64 -27.78
CA GLU A 532 -8.89 -40.12 -29.06
C GLU A 532 -9.03 -38.95 -30.04
N PHE A 533 -8.56 -39.12 -31.27
CA PHE A 533 -8.77 -38.11 -32.30
C PHE A 533 -10.22 -38.17 -32.78
N VAL A 534 -11.01 -37.16 -32.41
CA VAL A 534 -12.36 -36.99 -32.96
C VAL A 534 -12.23 -36.34 -34.33
N GLY A 535 -12.40 -37.12 -35.40
CA GLY A 535 -12.51 -36.57 -36.75
C GLY A 535 -13.79 -35.73 -36.93
N GLY A 536 -13.85 -34.92 -37.98
CA GLY A 536 -15.04 -34.15 -38.34
C GLY A 536 -14.87 -32.64 -38.19
N ARG A 537 -15.91 -31.95 -37.68
CA ARG A 537 -16.01 -30.49 -37.66
C ARG A 537 -15.60 -29.93 -36.29
N GLU A 538 -14.98 -28.76 -36.28
CA GLU A 538 -14.47 -28.11 -35.07
C GLU A 538 -15.18 -26.77 -34.83
N PHE A 539 -15.60 -26.56 -33.58
CA PHE A 539 -16.42 -25.42 -33.19
C PHE A 539 -15.87 -24.76 -31.95
N THR A 540 -16.14 -23.46 -31.85
CA THR A 540 -15.89 -22.69 -30.65
C THR A 540 -17.12 -21.87 -30.29
N VAL A 541 -17.45 -21.81 -29.00
CA VAL A 541 -18.66 -21.15 -28.50
C VAL A 541 -18.27 -20.15 -27.41
N GLY A 542 -18.63 -18.88 -27.61
CA GLY A 542 -18.45 -17.82 -26.60
C GLY A 542 -19.60 -17.79 -25.59
N LEU A 543 -19.27 -17.58 -24.31
CA LEU A 543 -20.23 -17.38 -23.24
C LEU A 543 -19.90 -16.11 -22.47
N LEU A 544 -20.94 -15.33 -22.13
CA LEU A 544 -20.83 -14.10 -21.34
C LEU A 544 -21.76 -14.15 -20.12
N GLY A 545 -21.29 -13.67 -18.97
CA GLY A 545 -22.05 -13.61 -17.71
C GLY A 545 -21.76 -14.77 -16.75
N GLU A 546 -22.62 -14.96 -15.74
CA GLU A 546 -22.38 -15.94 -14.65
C GLU A 546 -23.50 -16.98 -14.54
N ARG A 547 -24.44 -16.83 -13.59
CA ARG A 547 -25.48 -17.82 -13.24
C ARG A 547 -26.40 -18.20 -14.40
N ARG A 548 -26.61 -17.29 -15.34
CA ARG A 548 -27.41 -17.48 -16.56
C ARG A 548 -26.62 -16.90 -17.73
N PRO A 549 -25.57 -17.59 -18.21
CA PRO A 549 -24.68 -17.01 -19.19
C PRO A 549 -25.40 -16.91 -20.55
N ARG A 550 -25.17 -15.82 -21.27
CA ARG A 550 -25.57 -15.70 -22.68
C ARG A 550 -24.63 -16.58 -23.49
N VAL A 551 -25.20 -17.58 -24.16
CA VAL A 551 -24.47 -18.44 -25.10
C VAL A 551 -24.55 -17.81 -26.49
N LEU A 552 -23.41 -17.38 -27.02
CA LEU A 552 -23.33 -16.78 -28.35
C LEU A 552 -23.45 -17.85 -29.44
N ALA A 553 -23.68 -17.43 -30.69
CA ALA A 553 -23.63 -18.33 -31.83
C ALA A 553 -22.28 -19.10 -31.88
N PRO A 554 -22.31 -20.44 -32.03
CA PRO A 554 -21.12 -21.21 -32.33
C PRO A 554 -20.47 -20.72 -33.63
N MET A 555 -19.15 -20.60 -33.61
CA MET A 555 -18.34 -20.42 -34.81
C MET A 555 -17.68 -21.74 -35.19
N GLU A 556 -17.68 -22.06 -36.48
CA GLU A 556 -16.96 -23.21 -37.02
C GLU A 556 -15.59 -22.80 -37.54
N ILE A 557 -14.57 -23.61 -37.24
CA ILE A 557 -13.27 -23.56 -37.90
C ILE A 557 -13.32 -24.51 -39.10
N CYS A 558 -13.52 -23.96 -40.30
CA CYS A 558 -13.61 -24.74 -41.53
C CYS A 558 -12.22 -25.00 -42.11
N PHE A 559 -11.77 -26.26 -42.10
CA PHE A 559 -10.55 -26.69 -42.78
C PHE A 559 -10.76 -26.77 -44.30
N LEU A 560 -9.94 -26.03 -45.04
CA LEU A 560 -10.07 -25.87 -46.50
C LEU A 560 -9.31 -26.94 -47.28
N ASP A 561 -8.21 -27.46 -46.74
CA ASP A 561 -7.51 -28.61 -47.31
C ASP A 561 -8.32 -29.89 -47.06
N LYS A 562 -9.00 -30.37 -48.10
CA LYS A 562 -9.80 -31.60 -48.06
C LYS A 562 -8.96 -32.87 -48.19
N SER A 563 -7.67 -32.75 -48.49
CA SER A 563 -6.76 -33.89 -48.63
C SER A 563 -6.14 -34.32 -47.30
N ASP A 564 -6.17 -33.47 -46.27
CA ASP A 564 -5.72 -33.79 -44.93
C ASP A 564 -6.78 -34.66 -44.21
N PRO A 565 -6.49 -35.94 -43.91
CA PRO A 565 -7.44 -36.81 -43.21
C PRO A 565 -7.55 -36.49 -41.72
N THR A 566 -6.64 -35.69 -41.18
CA THR A 566 -6.50 -35.38 -39.75
C THR A 566 -6.34 -33.88 -39.53
N PRO A 567 -7.24 -33.04 -40.06
CA PRO A 567 -7.08 -31.61 -39.93
C PRO A 567 -7.18 -31.22 -38.46
N VAL A 568 -6.37 -30.27 -38.02
CA VAL A 568 -6.29 -29.77 -36.64
C VAL A 568 -6.09 -28.26 -36.68
N TYR A 569 -6.66 -27.54 -35.71
CA TYR A 569 -6.44 -26.10 -35.59
C TYR A 569 -5.11 -25.84 -34.89
N ARG A 570 -4.05 -25.71 -35.70
CA ARG A 570 -2.66 -25.72 -35.22
C ARG A 570 -2.23 -24.38 -34.68
N PHE A 571 -1.09 -24.39 -33.98
CA PHE A 571 -0.42 -23.18 -33.54
C PHE A 571 -0.19 -22.19 -34.69
N GLU A 572 0.26 -22.67 -35.86
CA GLU A 572 0.56 -21.80 -37.00
C GLU A 572 -0.69 -21.12 -37.56
N ASP A 573 -1.83 -21.80 -37.46
CA ASP A 573 -3.10 -21.29 -37.97
C ASP A 573 -3.63 -20.12 -37.10
N LYS A 574 -3.13 -19.98 -35.87
CA LYS A 574 -3.48 -18.93 -34.89
C LYS A 574 -2.54 -17.72 -34.90
N LEU A 575 -1.35 -17.85 -35.52
CA LEU A 575 -0.34 -16.79 -35.53
C LEU A 575 -0.60 -15.73 -36.59
N GLU A 576 -0.97 -16.16 -37.80
CA GLU A 576 -1.14 -15.28 -38.96
C GLU A 576 -2.28 -15.76 -39.86
N ALA A 577 -2.89 -14.82 -40.59
CA ALA A 577 -3.89 -15.13 -41.60
C ALA A 577 -3.30 -16.07 -42.64
N ASN A 578 -4.05 -17.10 -43.00
CA ASN A 578 -3.61 -18.14 -43.92
C ASN A 578 -4.80 -18.71 -44.71
N ASP A 579 -4.48 -19.36 -45.82
CA ASP A 579 -5.49 -19.93 -46.73
C ASP A 579 -5.90 -21.37 -46.36
N ARG A 580 -5.53 -21.86 -45.16
CA ARG A 580 -5.82 -23.24 -44.73
C ARG A 580 -7.14 -23.37 -43.98
N ILE A 581 -7.57 -22.30 -43.32
CA ILE A 581 -8.79 -22.26 -42.52
C ILE A 581 -9.67 -21.06 -42.87
N ARG A 582 -10.97 -21.20 -42.62
CA ARG A 582 -11.95 -20.11 -42.70
C ARG A 582 -12.91 -20.20 -41.52
N TYR A 583 -13.26 -19.06 -40.94
CA TYR A 583 -14.26 -19.00 -39.88
C TYR A 583 -15.67 -18.83 -40.45
N GLU A 584 -16.62 -19.59 -39.94
CA GLU A 584 -18.06 -19.39 -40.19
C GLU A 584 -18.79 -19.13 -38.86
N ALA A 585 -19.25 -17.89 -38.66
CA ALA A 585 -20.06 -17.47 -37.52
C ALA A 585 -21.33 -16.76 -38.02
N PRO A 586 -22.55 -17.25 -37.71
CA PRO A 586 -22.84 -18.53 -37.03
C PRO A 586 -22.47 -19.75 -37.89
N ALA A 587 -22.11 -20.84 -37.23
CA ALA A 587 -21.86 -22.13 -37.87
C ALA A 587 -23.12 -22.69 -38.55
N ARG A 588 -22.95 -23.35 -39.69
CA ARG A 588 -24.05 -24.00 -40.43
C ARG A 588 -24.43 -25.34 -39.78
N LEU A 589 -25.31 -25.28 -38.79
CA LEU A 589 -25.84 -26.45 -38.09
C LEU A 589 -27.36 -26.51 -38.25
N ASP A 590 -27.93 -27.71 -38.24
CA ASP A 590 -29.39 -27.82 -38.13
C ASP A 590 -29.86 -27.29 -36.76
N PRO A 591 -31.13 -26.86 -36.61
CA PRO A 591 -31.61 -26.28 -35.36
C PRO A 591 -31.41 -27.17 -34.13
N GLY A 592 -31.53 -28.49 -34.29
CA GLY A 592 -31.32 -29.44 -33.20
C GLY A 592 -29.85 -29.57 -32.81
N GLN A 593 -28.94 -29.62 -33.79
CA GLN A 593 -27.49 -29.59 -33.56
C GLN A 593 -27.05 -28.29 -32.86
N MET A 594 -27.56 -27.15 -33.31
CA MET A 594 -27.30 -25.83 -32.74
C MET A 594 -27.66 -25.80 -31.24
N GLU A 595 -28.88 -26.22 -30.90
CA GLU A 595 -29.34 -26.25 -29.51
C GLU A 595 -28.56 -27.25 -28.65
N ARG A 596 -28.21 -28.43 -29.18
CA ARG A 596 -27.38 -29.40 -28.46
C ARG A 596 -25.98 -28.85 -28.16
N LEU A 597 -25.35 -28.18 -29.13
CA LEU A 597 -24.04 -27.57 -28.95
C LEU A 597 -24.08 -26.42 -27.94
N LYS A 598 -25.06 -25.51 -28.05
CA LYS A 598 -25.25 -24.42 -27.08
C LYS A 598 -25.52 -24.94 -25.67
N SER A 599 -26.34 -25.99 -25.55
CA SER A 599 -26.63 -26.63 -24.26
C SER A 599 -25.39 -27.29 -23.66
N ALA A 600 -24.60 -28.01 -24.47
CA ALA A 600 -23.34 -28.61 -24.03
C ALA A 600 -22.32 -27.55 -23.59
N ALA A 601 -22.18 -26.46 -24.34
CA ALA A 601 -21.31 -25.34 -23.99
C ALA A 601 -21.72 -24.70 -22.65
N ARG A 602 -23.01 -24.38 -22.48
CA ARG A 602 -23.53 -23.88 -21.21
C ARG A 602 -23.30 -24.87 -20.06
N GLY A 603 -23.53 -26.16 -20.29
CA GLY A 603 -23.32 -27.19 -19.29
C GLY A 603 -21.85 -27.27 -18.85
N ALA A 604 -20.90 -27.19 -19.80
CA ALA A 604 -19.47 -27.22 -19.50
C ALA A 604 -19.03 -25.96 -18.73
N PHE A 605 -19.51 -24.79 -19.13
CA PHE A 605 -19.28 -23.52 -18.43
C PHE A 605 -19.73 -23.58 -16.97
N MET A 606 -20.95 -24.06 -16.73
CA MET A 606 -21.50 -24.20 -15.39
C MET A 606 -20.79 -25.28 -14.57
N ALA A 607 -20.43 -26.42 -15.18
CA ALA A 607 -19.74 -27.51 -14.51
C ALA A 607 -18.36 -27.09 -14.00
N LEU A 608 -17.66 -26.24 -14.75
CA LEU A 608 -16.35 -25.72 -14.37
C LEU A 608 -16.43 -24.50 -13.44
N SER A 609 -17.64 -24.02 -13.10
CA SER A 609 -17.85 -22.77 -12.34
C SER A 609 -17.27 -21.52 -13.02
N ALA A 610 -17.18 -21.53 -14.35
CA ALA A 610 -16.74 -20.38 -15.13
C ALA A 610 -17.70 -19.20 -14.98
N ARG A 611 -17.17 -17.98 -15.13
CA ARG A 611 -17.93 -16.74 -14.92
C ARG A 611 -17.38 -15.58 -15.74
N ASP A 612 -18.26 -14.63 -16.01
CA ASP A 612 -18.14 -13.43 -16.87
C ASP A 612 -17.82 -13.69 -18.34
N VAL A 613 -16.83 -14.52 -18.65
CA VAL A 613 -16.39 -14.80 -20.01
C VAL A 613 -15.71 -16.16 -20.10
N ALA A 614 -16.02 -16.91 -21.16
CA ALA A 614 -15.21 -18.05 -21.59
C ALA A 614 -15.47 -18.39 -23.05
N ARG A 615 -14.52 -19.10 -23.64
CA ARG A 615 -14.64 -19.78 -24.94
C ARG A 615 -14.58 -21.29 -24.68
N ILE A 616 -15.46 -22.06 -25.32
CA ILE A 616 -15.49 -23.51 -25.17
C ILE A 616 -15.39 -24.18 -26.53
N ASP A 617 -14.42 -25.07 -26.66
CA ASP A 617 -14.09 -25.73 -27.90
C ASP A 617 -14.66 -27.14 -27.95
N PHE A 618 -15.24 -27.47 -29.11
CA PHE A 618 -15.89 -28.74 -29.38
C PHE A 618 -15.44 -29.32 -30.71
N ARG A 619 -15.47 -30.64 -30.80
CA ARG A 619 -15.49 -31.36 -32.08
C ARG A 619 -16.76 -32.15 -32.24
N MET A 620 -17.23 -32.27 -33.48
CA MET A 620 -18.38 -33.08 -33.83
C MET A 620 -17.94 -34.25 -34.71
N ASP A 621 -18.25 -35.47 -34.26
CA ASP A 621 -17.99 -36.68 -35.06
C ASP A 621 -18.95 -36.81 -36.26
N ASP A 622 -18.69 -37.80 -37.11
CA ASP A 622 -19.49 -38.17 -38.28
C ASP A 622 -20.95 -38.53 -37.94
N ARG A 623 -21.22 -38.90 -36.68
CA ARG A 623 -22.56 -39.21 -36.15
C ARG A 623 -23.26 -37.99 -35.55
N GLY A 624 -22.65 -36.81 -35.61
CA GLY A 624 -23.22 -35.57 -35.08
C GLY A 624 -23.16 -35.44 -33.55
N ARG A 625 -22.26 -36.20 -32.88
CA ARG A 625 -22.03 -36.09 -31.43
C ARG A 625 -20.94 -35.07 -31.14
N PHE A 626 -21.21 -34.15 -30.23
CA PHE A 626 -20.25 -33.12 -29.80
C PHE A 626 -19.40 -33.61 -28.64
N TYR A 627 -18.09 -33.38 -28.72
CA TYR A 627 -17.10 -33.71 -27.71
C TYR A 627 -16.40 -32.44 -27.25
N PHE A 628 -16.42 -32.19 -25.95
CA PHE A 628 -15.69 -31.12 -25.30
C PHE A 628 -14.17 -31.35 -25.41
N LEU A 629 -13.48 -30.36 -25.93
CA LEU A 629 -12.02 -30.35 -26.05
C LEU A 629 -11.37 -29.63 -24.87
N GLU A 630 -11.72 -28.36 -24.69
CA GLU A 630 -11.17 -27.48 -23.67
C GLU A 630 -12.09 -26.29 -23.39
N CYS A 631 -11.87 -25.65 -22.23
CA CYS A 631 -12.49 -24.39 -21.84
C CYS A 631 -11.38 -23.35 -21.68
N ASN A 632 -11.52 -22.20 -22.31
CA ASN A 632 -10.64 -21.06 -22.14
C ASN A 632 -11.42 -19.92 -21.44
N PRO A 633 -11.27 -19.76 -20.10
CA PRO A 633 -11.87 -18.67 -19.33
C PRO A 633 -11.11 -17.32 -19.44
N LEU A 634 -9.95 -17.29 -20.10
CA LEU A 634 -9.20 -16.08 -20.48
C LEU A 634 -9.04 -16.04 -22.02
N PRO A 635 -10.14 -15.93 -22.78
CA PRO A 635 -10.04 -15.95 -24.24
C PRO A 635 -9.35 -14.68 -24.75
N GLY A 636 -8.59 -14.82 -25.83
CA GLY A 636 -7.97 -13.67 -26.49
C GLY A 636 -9.01 -12.64 -26.95
N LEU A 637 -8.62 -11.35 -26.92
CA LEU A 637 -9.49 -10.20 -27.18
C LEU A 637 -8.91 -9.26 -28.26
N THR A 638 -8.13 -9.78 -29.20
CA THR A 638 -7.56 -8.99 -30.30
C THR A 638 -8.64 -8.61 -31.31
N PRO A 639 -8.87 -7.30 -31.56
CA PRO A 639 -9.86 -6.83 -32.52
C PRO A 639 -9.67 -7.44 -33.92
N GLY A 640 -10.76 -7.91 -34.53
CA GLY A 640 -10.76 -8.46 -35.88
C GLY A 640 -10.03 -9.81 -36.04
N TRP A 641 -9.52 -10.40 -34.96
CA TRP A 641 -8.75 -11.65 -35.01
C TRP A 641 -9.21 -12.70 -34.02
N SER A 642 -9.37 -12.36 -32.74
CA SER A 642 -9.68 -13.36 -31.72
C SER A 642 -11.09 -13.94 -31.86
N ASP A 643 -11.21 -15.27 -31.73
CA ASP A 643 -12.45 -16.02 -31.90
C ASP A 643 -13.66 -15.39 -31.19
N LEU A 644 -13.51 -14.99 -29.91
CA LEU A 644 -14.60 -14.39 -29.14
C LEU A 644 -15.05 -13.05 -29.73
N VAL A 645 -14.12 -12.25 -30.27
CA VAL A 645 -14.43 -10.97 -30.92
C VAL A 645 -15.18 -11.21 -32.24
N LEU A 646 -14.75 -12.20 -33.03
CA LEU A 646 -15.42 -12.57 -34.28
C LEU A 646 -16.84 -13.10 -34.03
N ILE A 647 -17.01 -13.97 -33.01
CA ILE A 647 -18.31 -14.48 -32.59
C ILE A 647 -19.23 -13.34 -32.13
N ALA A 648 -18.72 -12.41 -31.31
CA ALA A 648 -19.48 -11.27 -30.83
C ALA A 648 -19.92 -10.37 -32.00
N GLN A 649 -19.02 -10.08 -32.95
CA GLN A 649 -19.32 -9.27 -34.12
C GLN A 649 -20.40 -9.91 -35.02
N ALA A 650 -20.35 -11.24 -35.21
CA ALA A 650 -21.37 -11.97 -35.95
C ALA A 650 -22.76 -11.92 -35.29
N GLU A 651 -22.81 -11.72 -33.97
CA GLU A 651 -24.02 -11.49 -33.17
C GLU A 651 -24.42 -10.01 -33.07
N GLY A 652 -23.77 -9.12 -33.84
CA GLY A 652 -24.06 -7.68 -33.85
C GLY A 652 -23.53 -6.93 -32.62
N MET A 653 -22.63 -7.53 -31.84
CA MET A 653 -21.98 -6.90 -30.69
C MET A 653 -20.66 -6.26 -31.13
N ASP A 654 -20.55 -4.93 -31.01
CA ASP A 654 -19.30 -4.24 -31.27
C ASP A 654 -18.26 -4.50 -30.16
N TYR A 655 -16.98 -4.20 -30.44
CA TYR A 655 -15.89 -4.49 -29.51
C TYR A 655 -16.07 -3.83 -28.14
N ARG A 656 -16.55 -2.58 -28.11
CA ARG A 656 -16.78 -1.85 -26.85
C ARG A 656 -17.88 -2.50 -26.03
N THR A 657 -18.94 -2.96 -26.69
CA THR A 657 -20.05 -3.67 -26.04
C THR A 657 -19.56 -4.99 -25.45
N LEU A 658 -18.75 -5.76 -26.18
CA LEU A 658 -18.14 -7.00 -25.68
C LEU A 658 -17.32 -6.76 -24.41
N ILE A 659 -16.41 -5.77 -24.43
CA ILE A 659 -15.60 -5.41 -23.26
C ILE A 659 -16.49 -4.94 -22.09
N GLY A 660 -17.55 -4.19 -22.38
CA GLY A 660 -18.53 -3.75 -21.38
C GLY A 660 -19.29 -4.90 -20.70
N GLU A 661 -19.71 -5.91 -21.48
CA GLU A 661 -20.38 -7.12 -20.97
C GLU A 661 -19.47 -7.90 -20.01
N ILE A 662 -18.18 -8.03 -20.34
CA ILE A 662 -17.18 -8.68 -19.47
C ILE A 662 -16.97 -7.86 -18.19
N LEU A 663 -16.82 -6.54 -18.33
CA LEU A 663 -16.60 -5.61 -17.22
C LEU A 663 -17.78 -5.54 -16.23
N ALA A 664 -19.00 -5.71 -16.72
CA ALA A 664 -20.22 -5.64 -15.92
C ALA A 664 -20.24 -6.62 -14.73
N GLY A 665 -19.60 -7.79 -14.88
CA GLY A 665 -19.42 -8.75 -13.79
C GLY A 665 -18.66 -8.16 -12.59
N ALA A 666 -17.51 -7.55 -12.85
CA ALA A 666 -16.66 -6.96 -11.82
C ALA A 666 -17.34 -5.76 -11.15
N ILE A 667 -18.04 -4.91 -11.94
CA ILE A 667 -18.79 -3.77 -11.41
C ILE A 667 -19.90 -4.23 -10.45
N ARG A 668 -20.60 -5.32 -10.77
CA ARG A 668 -21.61 -5.89 -9.86
C ARG A 668 -20.98 -6.32 -8.54
N ARG A 669 -19.87 -7.09 -8.59
CA ARG A 669 -19.15 -7.54 -7.38
C ARG A 669 -18.59 -6.38 -6.56
N TYR A 670 -18.13 -5.31 -7.22
CA TYR A 670 -17.75 -4.06 -6.57
C TYR A 670 -18.91 -3.45 -5.78
N LYS A 671 -20.08 -3.26 -6.42
CA LYS A 671 -21.27 -2.71 -5.74
C LYS A 671 -21.69 -3.56 -4.54
N GLU A 672 -21.64 -4.89 -4.66
CA GLU A 672 -21.94 -5.81 -3.56
C GLU A 672 -20.94 -5.68 -2.40
N ARG A 673 -19.63 -5.55 -2.70
CA ARG A 673 -18.60 -5.31 -1.69
C ARG A 673 -18.84 -4.00 -0.93
N GLU A 674 -19.10 -2.91 -1.66
CA GLU A 674 -19.37 -1.60 -1.05
C GLU A 674 -20.64 -1.61 -0.19
N ALA A 675 -21.71 -2.28 -0.64
CA ALA A 675 -22.91 -2.46 0.17
C ALA A 675 -22.65 -3.24 1.47
N ARG A 676 -21.82 -4.29 1.41
CA ARG A 676 -21.40 -5.03 2.61
C ARG A 676 -20.60 -4.16 3.58
N LYS A 677 -19.69 -3.32 3.07
CA LYS A 677 -18.90 -2.38 3.89
C LYS A 677 -19.80 -1.37 4.60
N ALA A 678 -20.70 -0.72 3.87
CA ALA A 678 -21.67 0.23 4.44
C ALA A 678 -22.52 -0.41 5.55
N SER A 679 -23.05 -1.62 5.32
CA SER A 679 -23.87 -2.33 6.34
C SER A 679 -23.11 -2.66 7.64
N ARG A 680 -21.78 -2.89 7.55
CA ARG A 680 -20.92 -3.16 8.71
C ARG A 680 -20.61 -1.88 9.48
N GLU A 681 -20.44 -0.76 8.79
CA GLU A 681 -20.25 0.55 9.40
C GLU A 681 -21.50 1.03 10.15
N ASP A 682 -22.69 0.89 9.54
CA ASP A 682 -23.98 1.20 10.19
C ASP A 682 -24.21 0.32 11.43
N SER A 683 -23.92 -0.98 11.32
CA SER A 683 -24.04 -1.93 12.45
C SER A 683 -23.04 -1.65 13.59
N ARG A 684 -21.91 -1.00 13.28
CA ARG A 684 -20.92 -0.58 14.27
C ARG A 684 -21.34 0.75 14.91
N ALA A 685 -21.89 1.69 14.15
CA ALA A 685 -22.43 2.95 14.66
C ALA A 685 -23.61 2.74 15.63
N LEU A 686 -24.51 1.80 15.34
CA LEU A 686 -25.65 1.44 16.19
C LEU A 686 -25.27 0.75 17.52
N ARG A 687 -24.02 0.31 17.70
CA ARG A 687 -23.54 -0.29 18.96
C ARG A 687 -22.91 0.72 19.93
N PHE A 688 -22.77 1.98 19.53
CA PHE A 688 -22.17 3.06 20.34
C PHE A 688 -23.19 4.13 20.77
N GLU A 689 -24.50 3.92 20.60
CA GLU A 689 -25.50 4.75 21.27
C GLU A 689 -25.54 4.36 22.76
N GLU A 690 -25.17 5.30 23.65
CA GLU A 690 -25.28 5.15 25.10
C GLU A 690 -26.73 4.81 25.49
N PRO A 691 -26.95 3.88 26.43
CA PRO A 691 -28.30 3.65 26.95
C PRO A 691 -28.80 4.95 27.62
N PRO A 692 -30.10 5.28 27.50
CA PRO A 692 -30.63 6.51 28.05
C PRO A 692 -30.44 6.56 29.57
N PRO A 693 -30.21 7.75 30.15
CA PRO A 693 -29.96 7.90 31.59
C PRO A 693 -31.16 7.39 32.40
N MET A 694 -30.87 6.53 33.37
CA MET A 694 -31.85 6.02 34.33
C MET A 694 -32.46 7.18 35.15
N PRO A 695 -33.77 7.17 35.46
CA PRO A 695 -34.38 8.24 36.24
C PRO A 695 -33.83 8.26 37.67
N ASN A 696 -33.46 9.46 38.15
CA ASN A 696 -33.07 9.69 39.55
C ASN A 696 -34.20 9.31 40.51
N GLY A 697 -34.08 8.15 41.15
CA GLY A 697 -34.89 7.77 42.29
C GLY A 697 -34.44 8.53 43.53
N GLY A 698 -35.15 9.61 43.86
CA GLY A 698 -35.02 10.28 45.15
C GLY A 698 -35.43 9.36 46.29
N VAL A 699 -34.53 9.16 47.25
CA VAL A 699 -34.86 8.54 48.54
C VAL A 699 -35.10 9.67 49.52
N GLU A 700 -36.37 9.94 49.81
CA GLU A 700 -36.77 10.62 51.04
C GLU A 700 -36.57 9.65 52.21
N ALA A 701 -35.67 10.01 53.14
CA ALA A 701 -35.60 9.38 54.45
C ALA A 701 -36.42 10.22 55.45
N LYS A 702 -37.54 9.64 55.92
CA LYS A 702 -38.21 10.05 57.17
C LYS A 702 -38.23 8.85 58.11
N ALA A 703 -37.39 8.92 59.15
CA ALA A 703 -37.60 8.49 60.55
C ALA A 703 -36.23 8.24 61.19
#